data_AF-A0A3L6GAT9-F1
#
_entry.id   AF-A0A3L6GAT9-F1
#
_cell.length_a   1.000
_cell.length_b   1.000
_cell.length_c   1.000
_cell.angle_alpha   90.00
_cell.angle_beta   90.00
_cell.angle_gamma   90.00
#
_symmetry.space_group_name_H-M   'P 1'
#
loop_
_entity.id
_entity.type
_entity.pdbx_description
1 polymer ?
#
loop_
_entity_poly.entity_id
_entity_poly.type
_entity_poly.pdbx_seq_one_letter_code
_entity_poly.pdbx_strand_id
1 'polypeptide(L)'
;MAMDPSVAARQSEEAAEAFFRAAPPLRDRDRLAASLADFLARHSAGNGSKQPYCRFLPEDSFLDLFELGEDSEIQVPQSHSSVVKAAISNYRKAIDECLLLKLPFTTIFEYLQLLQMVATSMNCLGHRGMFYLAAAVSDFYVPWESMAKHKIESAGGPLNMQLNQVPKMLFILRKNWAPAAFCVSFKLETDPNILLQKAEMALKKYGMNVVVANELANYKDVVVMVTSNGGRTTMILEKRNLSCEIQIPVACSAVDALKLLDHIIEAARVVYMDELELYFAGDDVGPFSARNELESLNLLLKTMKNLLLTSNTAAKEVLQILHDEIVVKLKSVGKSDDAWMVVQTQNHDAEDSLLKWGEHLEGLDFQGAGRGMIASESICVGDIALEIPESLIISDELLCQSEVFLALKDFNNITSETMLLLWSMRERYNLGSKFKPYFDTLPANFNTGLSFGIDALAALEGTLLFDEIIQARQHLRQQYDELFPLLCTNFPEIFRKDVCTWDDFLWACELWYSNSMMIVLSSGKLSTCLVPVAGLLNHSVSPHILNYGRVDEATKSLKFPLSRPCDAGEQCFLSYGKHPGSHLVTFYGFLPRGDNPYDVIPLDLDTSEDDEGIAAQPSATTSQTTHMVRGTWLSTSGGFPTYGLPQPLLTHLRAALGCEVDEPAAEADMKESDKVVLETILSIFSPMLEALLPEQDDPNRESASWDVKLASDYKDLQRKIVSSIVTSCTSALENL
;
A
#
# COMPACT_ATOMS: atom_id res chain seq x y z
N MET A 1 -12.52 -26.96 26.01
CA MET A 1 -11.74 -27.91 26.83
C MET A 1 -10.31 -27.90 26.31
N ALA A 2 -9.37 -27.34 27.07
CA ALA A 2 -7.97 -27.32 26.66
C ALA A 2 -7.45 -28.78 26.63
N MET A 3 -6.92 -29.19 25.48
CA MET A 3 -6.25 -30.49 25.32
C MET A 3 -5.16 -30.62 26.39
N ASP A 4 -5.02 -31.81 26.97
CA ASP A 4 -3.90 -32.13 27.86
C ASP A 4 -2.58 -31.79 27.15
N PRO A 5 -1.69 -30.96 27.74
CA PRO A 5 -0.41 -30.59 27.14
C PRO A 5 0.42 -31.80 26.70
N SER A 6 0.28 -32.95 27.37
CA SER A 6 0.97 -34.19 27.01
C SER A 6 0.45 -34.84 25.72
N VAL A 7 -0.83 -34.65 25.38
CA VAL A 7 -1.47 -35.15 24.17
C VAL A 7 -1.12 -34.27 22.97
N ALA A 8 -1.17 -32.95 23.12
CA ALA A 8 -0.78 -32.00 22.08
C ALA A 8 0.71 -32.11 21.71
N ALA A 9 1.56 -32.43 22.70
CA ALA A 9 2.97 -32.71 22.49
C ALA A 9 3.20 -33.94 21.61
N ARG A 10 2.53 -35.06 21.91
CA ARG A 10 2.63 -36.31 21.13
C ARG A 10 2.15 -36.12 19.69
N GLN A 11 1.04 -35.42 19.49
CA GLN A 11 0.53 -35.12 18.15
C GLN A 11 1.49 -34.27 17.33
N SER A 12 2.15 -33.29 17.97
CA SER A 12 3.14 -32.45 17.29
C SER A 12 4.38 -33.25 16.86
N GLU A 13 4.84 -34.17 17.72
CA GLU A 13 5.96 -35.08 17.43
C GLU A 13 5.62 -36.04 16.28
N GLU A 14 4.46 -36.71 16.34
CA GLU A 14 3.99 -37.63 15.29
C GLU A 14 3.82 -36.94 13.93
N ALA A 15 3.24 -35.73 13.92
CA ALA A 15 3.05 -34.95 12.69
C ALA A 15 4.39 -34.55 12.05
N ALA A 16 5.39 -34.19 12.86
CA ALA A 16 6.71 -33.86 12.34
C ALA A 16 7.45 -35.10 11.80
N GLU A 17 7.35 -36.23 12.50
CA GLU A 17 7.92 -37.49 12.01
C GLU A 17 7.28 -37.95 10.69
N ALA A 18 5.96 -37.76 10.54
CA ALA A 18 5.27 -38.02 9.28
C ALA A 18 5.78 -37.09 8.17
N PHE A 19 5.93 -35.80 8.45
CA PHE A 19 6.46 -34.82 7.49
C PHE A 19 7.88 -35.18 7.01
N PHE A 20 8.80 -35.46 7.94
CA PHE A 20 10.19 -35.80 7.56
C PHE A 20 10.30 -37.14 6.83
N ARG A 21 9.41 -38.11 7.09
CA ARG A 21 9.34 -39.35 6.30
C ARG A 21 8.85 -39.11 4.88
N ALA A 22 7.94 -38.16 4.69
CA ALA A 22 7.41 -37.80 3.38
C ALA A 22 8.28 -36.79 2.62
N ALA A 23 9.35 -36.26 3.24
CA ALA A 23 10.22 -35.27 2.63
C ALA A 23 11.20 -35.90 1.64
N PRO A 24 11.54 -35.23 0.52
CA PRO A 24 12.63 -35.66 -0.35
C PRO A 24 13.98 -35.63 0.38
N PRO A 25 15.00 -36.36 -0.11
CA PRO A 25 16.37 -36.25 0.40
C PRO A 25 16.89 -34.82 0.27
N LEU A 26 17.51 -34.30 1.32
CA LEU A 26 18.15 -32.99 1.27
C LEU A 26 19.39 -33.05 0.35
N ARG A 27 19.41 -32.19 -0.67
CA ARG A 27 20.55 -32.06 -1.59
C ARG A 27 21.80 -31.62 -0.83
N ASP A 28 22.95 -32.19 -1.16
CA ASP A 28 24.27 -31.85 -0.58
C ASP A 28 24.36 -31.93 0.96
N ARG A 29 23.53 -32.78 1.58
CA ARG A 29 23.42 -32.93 3.05
C ARG A 29 24.76 -33.07 3.77
N ASP A 30 25.68 -33.90 3.28
CA ASP A 30 26.96 -34.17 3.94
C ASP A 30 27.88 -32.94 3.89
N ARG A 31 27.87 -32.19 2.79
CA ARG A 31 28.61 -30.93 2.65
C ARG A 31 28.06 -29.88 3.61
N LEU A 32 26.73 -29.74 3.68
CA LEU A 32 26.07 -28.81 4.59
C LEU A 32 26.33 -29.15 6.06
N ALA A 33 26.29 -30.44 6.42
CA ALA A 33 26.63 -30.92 7.76
C ALA A 33 28.09 -30.61 8.11
N ALA A 34 29.02 -30.79 7.18
CA ALA A 34 30.43 -30.44 7.38
C ALA A 34 30.64 -28.93 7.56
N SER A 35 30.01 -28.10 6.72
CA SER A 35 30.07 -26.64 6.86
C SER A 35 29.48 -26.13 8.17
N LEU A 36 28.38 -26.72 8.62
CA LEU A 36 27.75 -26.39 9.90
C LEU A 36 28.62 -26.83 11.10
N ALA A 37 29.18 -28.03 11.06
CA ALA A 37 30.07 -28.52 12.10
C ALA A 37 31.34 -27.65 12.22
N ASP A 38 31.90 -27.26 11.08
CA ASP A 38 33.06 -26.37 11.00
C ASP A 38 32.76 -24.96 11.53
N PHE A 39 31.60 -24.40 11.16
CA PHE A 39 31.12 -23.11 11.67
C PHE A 39 30.96 -23.12 13.20
N LEU A 40 30.33 -24.16 13.74
CA LEU A 40 30.09 -24.31 15.19
C LEU A 40 31.37 -24.61 15.99
N ALA A 41 32.32 -25.34 15.40
CA ALA A 41 33.61 -25.60 16.04
C ALA A 41 34.42 -24.32 16.26
N ARG A 42 34.24 -23.32 15.39
CA ARG A 42 34.96 -22.04 15.44
C ARG A 42 34.28 -20.99 16.33
N HIS A 43 33.02 -21.18 16.73
CA HIS A 43 32.23 -20.12 17.36
C HIS A 43 31.43 -20.57 18.59
N SER A 44 31.61 -19.85 19.70
CA SER A 44 30.73 -19.95 20.87
C SER A 44 30.42 -18.59 21.53
N ALA A 45 29.86 -17.64 20.76
CA ALA A 45 29.01 -16.52 21.26
C ALA A 45 28.43 -15.64 20.11
N GLY A 46 27.09 -15.51 20.06
CA GLY A 46 26.32 -14.27 19.75
C GLY A 46 25.98 -13.79 18.31
N ASN A 47 24.81 -14.24 17.79
CA ASN A 47 23.67 -13.60 17.04
C ASN A 47 23.83 -12.39 16.07
N GLY A 48 23.15 -12.20 14.92
CA GLY A 48 22.15 -12.95 14.10
C GLY A 48 21.40 -12.04 13.05
N SER A 49 20.67 -12.65 12.08
CA SER A 49 19.58 -12.14 11.17
C SER A 49 19.87 -11.58 9.74
N LYS A 50 18.80 -11.63 8.88
CA LYS A 50 18.57 -11.21 7.46
C LYS A 50 19.73 -10.50 6.78
N GLN A 51 20.26 -11.00 5.65
CA GLN A 51 21.39 -10.47 4.86
C GLN A 51 21.97 -9.18 5.50
N PRO A 52 22.69 -9.32 6.63
CA PRO A 52 22.73 -8.26 7.66
C PRO A 52 23.43 -7.00 7.18
N TYR A 53 24.20 -7.14 6.12
CA TYR A 53 24.98 -6.10 5.48
C TYR A 53 24.29 -5.55 4.23
N CYS A 54 23.35 -6.29 3.62
CA CYS A 54 22.63 -5.86 2.42
C CYS A 54 21.47 -4.91 2.73
N ARG A 55 20.87 -4.96 3.92
CA ARG A 55 19.84 -3.98 4.34
C ARG A 55 20.35 -2.55 4.51
N PHE A 56 21.67 -2.39 4.58
CA PHE A 56 22.32 -1.09 4.65
C PHE A 56 22.75 -0.61 3.28
N LEU A 57 22.68 -1.48 2.26
CA LEU A 57 22.80 -1.04 0.89
C LEU A 57 21.53 -0.26 0.55
N PRO A 58 21.64 0.79 -0.26
CA PRO A 58 20.49 1.43 -0.90
C PRO A 58 19.52 0.39 -1.48
N GLU A 59 18.22 0.70 -1.51
CA GLU A 59 17.20 -0.17 -2.14
C GLU A 59 17.30 -0.20 -3.68
N ASP A 60 18.33 0.45 -4.24
CA ASP A 60 18.68 0.45 -5.66
C ASP A 60 19.01 -0.97 -6.17
N SER A 61 19.05 -1.15 -7.49
CA SER A 61 19.49 -2.42 -8.08
C SER A 61 20.89 -2.74 -7.57
N PHE A 62 21.19 -4.01 -7.30
CA PHE A 62 22.49 -4.44 -6.79
C PHE A 62 23.67 -3.97 -7.66
N LEU A 63 23.42 -3.76 -8.96
CA LEU A 63 24.41 -3.25 -9.92
C LEU A 63 24.62 -1.73 -9.82
N ASP A 64 23.62 -0.95 -9.39
CA ASP A 64 23.69 0.51 -9.21
C ASP A 64 24.64 0.92 -8.05
N LEU A 65 25.11 -0.06 -7.30
CA LEU A 65 26.10 0.10 -6.24
C LEU A 65 27.54 0.11 -6.79
N PHE A 66 27.73 -0.10 -8.09
CA PHE A 66 29.02 -0.21 -8.74
C PHE A 66 29.07 0.68 -10.00
N GLU A 67 30.25 1.24 -10.28
CA GLU A 67 30.56 2.02 -11.50
C GLU A 67 31.92 1.55 -12.03
N LEU A 68 32.24 1.86 -13.29
CA LEU A 68 33.56 1.57 -13.85
C LEU A 68 34.47 2.80 -13.70
N GLY A 69 35.62 2.61 -13.05
CA GLY A 69 36.65 3.64 -12.88
C GLY A 69 37.59 3.74 -14.09
N GLU A 70 38.43 4.79 -14.11
CA GLU A 70 39.31 5.18 -15.25
C GLU A 70 40.23 4.07 -15.79
N ASP A 71 40.52 3.02 -15.02
CA ASP A 71 41.35 1.88 -15.41
C ASP A 71 40.53 0.61 -15.77
N SER A 72 39.23 0.74 -16.04
CA SER A 72 38.27 -0.38 -16.18
C SER A 72 38.17 -1.28 -14.94
N GLU A 73 38.51 -0.74 -13.77
CA GLU A 73 38.27 -1.41 -12.49
C GLU A 73 36.86 -1.08 -11.99
N ILE A 74 36.13 -2.10 -11.51
CA ILE A 74 34.82 -1.91 -10.89
C ILE A 74 35.03 -1.16 -9.56
N GLN A 75 34.49 0.04 -9.48
CA GLN A 75 34.49 0.92 -8.32
C GLN A 75 33.06 1.11 -7.80
N VAL A 76 32.92 1.85 -6.70
CA VAL A 76 31.63 2.18 -6.10
C VAL A 76 31.46 3.69 -6.22
N PRO A 77 30.32 4.18 -6.77
CA PRO A 77 30.03 5.61 -6.86
C PRO A 77 30.30 6.36 -5.58
N GLN A 78 30.86 7.56 -5.67
CA GLN A 78 31.25 8.32 -4.48
C GLN A 78 30.07 8.60 -3.53
N SER A 79 28.85 8.72 -4.08
CA SER A 79 27.57 8.82 -3.35
C SER A 79 27.29 7.61 -2.46
N HIS A 80 27.63 6.41 -2.91
CA HIS A 80 27.38 5.13 -2.21
C HIS A 80 28.64 4.55 -1.54
N SER A 81 29.82 5.10 -1.85
CA SER A 81 31.15 4.60 -1.46
C SER A 81 31.27 4.36 0.04
N SER A 82 30.81 5.29 0.87
CA SER A 82 30.89 5.15 2.33
C SER A 82 30.05 3.97 2.85
N VAL A 83 28.84 3.81 2.34
CA VAL A 83 27.83 2.84 2.79
C VAL A 83 28.18 1.44 2.28
N VAL A 84 28.49 1.31 0.99
CA VAL A 84 28.87 0.03 0.36
C VAL A 84 30.22 -0.45 0.89
N LYS A 85 31.21 0.44 1.06
CA LYS A 85 32.50 0.06 1.67
C LYS A 85 32.32 -0.43 3.10
N ALA A 86 31.46 0.21 3.89
CA ALA A 86 31.13 -0.28 5.22
C ALA A 86 30.42 -1.65 5.16
N ALA A 87 29.43 -1.82 4.28
CA ALA A 87 28.70 -3.08 4.11
C ALA A 87 29.61 -4.23 3.65
N ILE A 88 30.44 -4.03 2.63
CA ILE A 88 31.40 -5.02 2.12
C ILE A 88 32.48 -5.31 3.16
N SER A 89 33.05 -4.29 3.81
CA SER A 89 34.06 -4.49 4.84
C SER A 89 33.51 -5.32 6.00
N ASN A 90 32.28 -5.04 6.44
CA ASN A 90 31.63 -5.78 7.50
C ASN A 90 31.22 -7.19 7.07
N TYR A 91 30.74 -7.35 5.82
CA TYR A 91 30.41 -8.66 5.24
C TYR A 91 31.64 -9.55 5.08
N ARG A 92 32.70 -9.04 4.44
CA ARG A 92 33.96 -9.77 4.26
C ARG A 92 34.59 -10.12 5.58
N LYS A 93 34.67 -9.17 6.52
CA LYS A 93 35.12 -9.45 7.88
C LYS A 93 34.31 -10.59 8.52
N ALA A 94 32.98 -10.60 8.36
CA ALA A 94 32.14 -11.67 8.88
C ALA A 94 32.33 -13.01 8.16
N ILE A 95 32.65 -13.03 6.86
CA ILE A 95 32.96 -14.27 6.14
C ILE A 95 34.36 -14.79 6.51
N ASP A 96 35.36 -13.91 6.55
CA ASP A 96 36.76 -14.22 6.84
C ASP A 96 36.92 -14.70 8.29
N GLU A 97 36.27 -14.03 9.23
CA GLU A 97 36.19 -14.45 10.63
C GLU A 97 35.19 -15.61 10.82
N CYS A 98 34.56 -16.10 9.75
CA CYS A 98 33.61 -17.22 9.76
C CYS A 98 32.39 -17.01 10.68
N LEU A 99 31.96 -15.76 10.87
CA LEU A 99 30.83 -15.32 11.69
C LEU A 99 29.46 -15.40 10.99
N LEU A 100 29.43 -15.63 9.67
CA LEU A 100 28.20 -15.75 8.89
C LEU A 100 28.17 -17.02 8.03
N LEU A 101 27.13 -17.86 8.21
CA LEU A 101 26.83 -19.01 7.36
C LEU A 101 25.49 -18.80 6.65
N LYS A 102 25.50 -18.75 5.31
CA LYS A 102 24.28 -18.65 4.47
C LYS A 102 23.86 -20.05 4.02
N LEU A 103 22.60 -20.40 4.24
CA LEU A 103 22.01 -21.69 3.83
C LEU A 103 20.84 -21.42 2.87
N PRO A 104 21.01 -21.64 1.55
CA PRO A 104 19.94 -21.45 0.57
C PRO A 104 18.90 -22.58 0.68
N PHE A 105 17.64 -22.25 0.43
CA PHE A 105 16.53 -23.19 0.31
C PHE A 105 15.50 -22.65 -0.66
N THR A 106 14.77 -23.54 -1.31
CA THR A 106 13.74 -23.22 -2.31
C THR A 106 12.39 -23.85 -1.98
N THR A 107 12.38 -24.91 -1.16
CA THR A 107 11.17 -25.61 -0.76
C THR A 107 10.94 -25.60 0.76
N ILE A 108 9.69 -25.82 1.16
CA ILE A 108 9.32 -26.03 2.56
C ILE A 108 10.05 -27.22 3.21
N PHE A 109 10.31 -28.27 2.43
CA PHE A 109 11.00 -29.46 2.89
C PHE A 109 12.47 -29.15 3.23
N GLU A 110 13.16 -28.47 2.31
CA GLU A 110 14.55 -28.03 2.51
C GLU A 110 14.65 -27.11 3.72
N TYR A 111 13.76 -26.13 3.84
CA TYR A 111 13.73 -25.21 4.98
C TYR A 111 13.63 -25.94 6.33
N LEU A 112 12.68 -26.87 6.46
CA LEU A 112 12.47 -27.59 7.72
C LEU A 112 13.57 -28.61 8.04
N GLN A 113 14.14 -29.26 7.02
CA GLN A 113 15.30 -30.15 7.19
C GLN A 113 16.56 -29.37 7.61
N LEU A 114 16.81 -28.21 6.99
CA LEU A 114 17.90 -27.32 7.38
C LEU A 114 17.70 -26.78 8.80
N LEU A 115 16.49 -26.35 9.14
CA LEU A 115 16.17 -25.90 10.50
C LEU A 115 16.45 -26.99 11.53
N GLN A 116 16.07 -28.24 11.26
CA GLN A 116 16.37 -29.37 12.14
C GLN A 116 17.88 -29.59 12.29
N MET A 117 18.63 -29.58 11.18
CA MET A 117 20.08 -29.77 11.18
C MET A 117 20.80 -28.67 11.97
N VAL A 118 20.46 -27.41 11.70
CA VAL A 118 21.01 -26.24 12.43
C VAL A 118 20.67 -26.33 13.90
N ALA A 119 19.41 -26.59 14.24
CA ALA A 119 18.96 -26.64 15.62
C ALA A 119 19.65 -27.71 16.45
N THR A 120 19.68 -28.95 15.92
CA THR A 120 20.31 -30.08 16.61
C THR A 120 21.82 -29.88 16.78
N SER A 121 22.48 -29.25 15.81
CA SER A 121 23.91 -28.99 15.88
C SER A 121 24.24 -27.84 16.84
N MET A 122 23.42 -26.78 16.87
CA MET A 122 23.55 -25.66 17.80
C MET A 122 23.20 -26.01 19.26
N ASN A 123 22.63 -27.19 19.52
CA ASN A 123 22.26 -27.61 20.87
C ASN A 123 23.44 -27.55 21.85
N CYS A 124 24.67 -27.79 21.38
CA CYS A 124 25.89 -27.70 22.19
C CYS A 124 26.15 -26.28 22.75
N LEU A 125 25.54 -25.23 22.19
CA LEU A 125 25.70 -23.85 22.64
C LEU A 125 24.84 -23.52 23.86
N GLY A 126 23.80 -24.32 24.14
CA GLY A 126 22.87 -24.09 25.25
C GLY A 126 22.28 -22.68 25.25
N HIS A 127 22.28 -22.01 26.41
CA HIS A 127 21.77 -20.64 26.57
C HIS A 127 22.54 -19.56 25.78
N ARG A 128 23.69 -19.90 25.20
CA ARG A 128 24.47 -18.98 24.35
C ARG A 128 24.01 -18.98 22.90
N GLY A 129 23.15 -19.92 22.50
CA GLY A 129 22.54 -19.97 21.17
C GLY A 129 21.18 -19.28 21.15
N MET A 130 20.87 -18.58 20.06
CA MET A 130 19.55 -17.97 19.83
C MET A 130 18.98 -18.37 18.47
N PHE A 131 17.68 -18.66 18.45
CA PHE A 131 16.88 -18.81 17.22
C PHE A 131 15.95 -17.62 17.05
N TYR A 132 15.98 -17.00 15.88
CA TYR A 132 15.11 -15.90 15.50
C TYR A 132 14.31 -16.29 14.26
N LEU A 133 13.06 -16.71 14.46
CA LEU A 133 12.27 -17.43 13.46
C LEU A 133 11.32 -16.49 12.71
N ALA A 134 11.89 -15.54 11.97
CA ALA A 134 11.15 -14.48 11.26
C ALA A 134 10.62 -14.87 9.88
N ALA A 135 10.87 -16.09 9.40
CA ALA A 135 10.36 -16.54 8.12
C ALA A 135 8.85 -16.84 8.22
N ALA A 136 8.05 -16.17 7.39
CA ALA A 136 6.71 -16.62 7.09
C ALA A 136 6.82 -17.80 6.13
N VAL A 137 6.29 -18.93 6.53
CA VAL A 137 6.40 -20.19 5.80
C VAL A 137 4.98 -20.72 5.61
N SER A 138 4.70 -21.30 4.43
CA SER A 138 3.36 -21.77 4.07
C SER A 138 2.70 -22.58 5.19
N ASP A 139 1.41 -22.35 5.45
CA ASP A 139 0.63 -23.12 6.41
C ASP A 139 0.23 -24.49 5.88
N PHE A 140 0.25 -24.64 4.55
CA PHE A 140 -0.14 -25.86 3.86
C PHE A 140 0.91 -26.26 2.81
N TYR A 141 1.01 -27.55 2.53
CA TYR A 141 1.92 -28.08 1.51
C TYR A 141 1.28 -29.24 0.77
N VAL A 142 1.70 -29.46 -0.47
CA VAL A 142 1.39 -30.69 -1.21
C VAL A 142 2.40 -31.75 -0.77
N PRO A 143 1.95 -32.93 -0.28
CA PRO A 143 2.85 -34.03 0.03
C PRO A 143 3.72 -34.38 -1.17
N TRP A 144 5.01 -34.66 -0.94
CA TRP A 144 5.97 -34.93 -2.03
C TRP A 144 5.50 -36.04 -2.98
N GLU A 145 4.94 -37.10 -2.42
CA GLU A 145 4.39 -38.24 -3.19
C GLU A 145 3.17 -37.89 -4.05
N SER A 146 2.45 -36.82 -3.70
CA SER A 146 1.26 -36.32 -4.40
C SER A 146 1.58 -35.20 -5.38
N MET A 147 2.83 -34.73 -5.46
CA MET A 147 3.21 -33.70 -6.42
C MET A 147 3.20 -34.25 -7.85
N ALA A 148 2.58 -33.51 -8.77
CA ALA A 148 2.62 -33.82 -10.18
C ALA A 148 4.07 -33.73 -10.69
N LYS A 149 4.55 -34.81 -11.31
CA LYS A 149 5.90 -34.88 -11.89
C LYS A 149 5.99 -34.16 -13.25
N HIS A 150 4.85 -33.85 -13.84
CA HIS A 150 4.71 -33.26 -15.17
C HIS A 150 3.63 -32.16 -15.14
N LYS A 151 3.55 -31.39 -16.23
CA LYS A 151 2.52 -30.37 -16.43
C LYS A 151 1.12 -30.97 -16.19
N ILE A 152 0.33 -30.31 -15.35
CA ILE A 152 -1.05 -30.71 -15.07
C ILE A 152 -1.92 -30.31 -16.27
N GLU A 153 -2.68 -31.26 -16.84
CA GLU A 153 -3.49 -31.04 -18.04
C GLU A 153 -4.83 -30.37 -17.73
N SER A 154 -5.17 -29.31 -18.46
CA SER A 154 -6.40 -28.50 -18.25
C SER A 154 -7.68 -29.12 -18.80
N ALA A 155 -7.59 -30.11 -19.68
CA ALA A 155 -8.75 -30.74 -20.33
C ALA A 155 -9.44 -31.83 -19.49
N GLY A 156 -8.86 -32.22 -18.34
CA GLY A 156 -9.31 -33.35 -17.52
C GLY A 156 -10.46 -33.05 -16.55
N GLY A 157 -10.99 -31.84 -16.54
CA GLY A 157 -11.99 -31.37 -15.56
C GLY A 157 -11.38 -30.47 -14.48
N PRO A 158 -12.13 -30.19 -13.39
CA PRO A 158 -11.69 -29.25 -12.36
C PRO A 158 -10.45 -29.77 -11.61
N LEU A 159 -9.52 -28.86 -11.34
CA LEU A 159 -8.31 -29.14 -10.59
C LEU A 159 -8.65 -29.38 -9.11
N ASN A 160 -8.46 -30.61 -8.64
CA ASN A 160 -8.59 -30.96 -7.23
C ASN A 160 -7.20 -31.04 -6.58
N MET A 161 -6.84 -30.04 -5.77
CA MET A 161 -5.61 -30.03 -4.99
C MET A 161 -5.90 -30.32 -3.52
N GLN A 162 -5.33 -31.41 -3.01
CA GLN A 162 -5.39 -31.73 -1.58
C GLN A 162 -4.11 -31.23 -0.90
N LEU A 163 -4.29 -30.32 0.07
CA LEU A 163 -3.19 -29.75 0.83
C LEU A 163 -3.16 -30.31 2.25
N ASN A 164 -1.96 -30.61 2.74
CA ASN A 164 -1.72 -31.02 4.12
C ASN A 164 -1.22 -29.84 4.94
N GLN A 165 -1.60 -29.77 6.22
CA GLN A 165 -1.08 -28.75 7.13
C GLN A 165 0.42 -28.96 7.40
N VAL A 166 1.20 -27.88 7.32
CA VAL A 166 2.61 -27.90 7.71
C VAL A 166 2.72 -28.06 9.24
N PRO A 167 3.53 -29.01 9.75
CA PRO A 167 3.66 -29.19 11.18
C PRO A 167 4.34 -27.97 11.82
N LYS A 168 3.83 -27.51 12.95
CA LYS A 168 4.44 -26.40 13.70
C LYS A 168 5.67 -26.92 14.48
N MET A 169 6.85 -26.80 13.87
CA MET A 169 8.13 -27.30 14.42
C MET A 169 8.64 -26.57 15.67
N LEU A 170 8.02 -25.45 16.04
CA LEU A 170 8.35 -24.63 17.20
C LEU A 170 8.44 -25.42 18.52
N PHE A 171 7.50 -26.34 18.73
CA PHE A 171 7.50 -27.19 19.93
C PHE A 171 8.71 -28.12 19.98
N ILE A 172 8.99 -28.79 18.85
CA ILE A 172 10.07 -29.78 18.74
C ILE A 172 11.44 -29.10 18.80
N LEU A 173 11.56 -27.90 18.23
CA LEU A 173 12.73 -27.06 18.39
C LEU A 173 13.08 -26.85 19.87
N ARG A 174 12.08 -26.42 20.66
CA ARG A 174 12.23 -26.08 22.09
C ARG A 174 12.34 -27.27 23.03
N LYS A 175 11.91 -28.45 22.61
CA LYS A 175 11.90 -29.63 23.46
C LYS A 175 13.00 -30.61 23.10
N ASN A 176 13.24 -30.84 21.81
CA ASN A 176 14.06 -31.94 21.32
C ASN A 176 15.33 -31.45 20.62
N TRP A 177 15.24 -30.42 19.76
CA TRP A 177 16.39 -30.04 18.94
C TRP A 177 17.37 -29.13 19.67
N ALA A 178 16.90 -28.07 20.33
CA ALA A 178 17.75 -27.09 21.03
C ALA A 178 17.07 -26.53 22.31
N PRO A 179 16.81 -27.38 23.33
CA PRO A 179 15.97 -27.01 24.46
C PRO A 179 16.48 -25.87 25.35
N ALA A 180 17.79 -25.68 25.42
CA ALA A 180 18.39 -24.61 26.23
C ALA A 180 18.60 -23.29 25.46
N ALA A 181 18.39 -23.27 24.13
CA ALA A 181 18.60 -22.08 23.31
C ALA A 181 17.49 -21.03 23.50
N PHE A 182 17.86 -19.76 23.39
CA PHE A 182 16.90 -18.65 23.44
C PHE A 182 16.12 -18.58 22.12
N CYS A 183 14.80 -18.68 22.14
CA CYS A 183 13.99 -18.71 20.92
C CYS A 183 13.00 -17.54 20.87
N VAL A 184 13.07 -16.81 19.76
CA VAL A 184 12.18 -15.73 19.37
C VAL A 184 11.34 -16.18 18.19
N SER A 185 10.02 -16.01 18.29
CA SER A 185 9.07 -16.33 17.22
C SER A 185 8.17 -15.13 16.93
N PHE A 186 7.43 -15.20 15.83
CA PHE A 186 6.62 -14.09 15.32
C PHE A 186 5.15 -14.46 15.27
N LYS A 187 4.30 -13.46 15.52
CA LYS A 187 2.86 -13.53 15.29
C LYS A 187 2.43 -12.26 14.58
N LEU A 188 1.90 -12.43 13.38
CA LEU A 188 1.21 -11.39 12.64
C LEU A 188 -0.29 -11.68 12.72
N GLU A 189 -1.09 -10.65 12.99
CA GLU A 189 -2.55 -10.72 12.95
C GLU A 189 -3.09 -9.44 12.31
N THR A 190 -4.29 -9.53 11.74
CA THR A 190 -5.05 -8.37 11.26
C THR A 190 -5.93 -7.80 12.37
N ASP A 191 -6.35 -8.62 13.33
CA ASP A 191 -7.16 -8.20 14.47
C ASP A 191 -6.27 -7.95 15.73
N PRO A 192 -6.19 -6.70 16.22
CA PRO A 192 -5.37 -6.37 17.38
C PRO A 192 -5.88 -7.01 18.69
N ASN A 193 -7.17 -7.37 18.77
CA ASN A 193 -7.76 -7.91 19.98
C ASN A 193 -7.30 -9.34 20.27
N ILE A 194 -7.02 -10.10 19.22
CA ILE A 194 -6.53 -11.48 19.34
C ILE A 194 -5.02 -11.57 19.25
N LEU A 195 -4.33 -10.54 18.76
CA LEU A 195 -2.87 -10.54 18.55
C LEU A 195 -2.11 -10.90 19.82
N LEU A 196 -2.35 -10.17 20.92
CA LEU A 196 -1.65 -10.42 22.18
C LEU A 196 -2.04 -11.77 22.79
N GLN A 197 -3.32 -12.13 22.71
CA GLN A 197 -3.80 -13.43 23.21
C GLN A 197 -3.15 -14.59 22.46
N LYS A 198 -3.06 -14.51 21.13
CA LYS A 198 -2.42 -15.51 20.28
C LYS A 198 -0.91 -15.54 20.49
N ALA A 199 -0.27 -14.39 20.71
CA ALA A 199 1.14 -14.32 21.07
C ALA A 199 1.42 -15.03 22.41
N GLU A 200 0.62 -14.75 23.45
CA GLU A 200 0.74 -15.41 24.75
C GLU A 200 0.42 -16.92 24.68
N MET A 201 -0.57 -17.30 23.87
CA MET A 201 -0.92 -18.70 23.65
C MET A 201 0.22 -19.44 22.94
N ALA A 202 0.80 -18.85 21.90
CA ALA A 202 1.97 -19.40 21.22
C ALA A 202 3.16 -19.53 22.18
N LEU A 203 3.37 -18.54 23.04
CA LEU A 203 4.41 -18.55 24.06
C LEU A 203 4.25 -19.74 25.01
N LYS A 204 3.05 -19.94 25.57
CA LYS A 204 2.75 -21.06 26.48
C LYS A 204 2.79 -22.41 25.76
N LYS A 205 2.20 -22.50 24.57
CA LYS A 205 2.06 -23.76 23.81
C LYS A 205 3.41 -24.30 23.35
N TYR A 206 4.29 -23.43 22.87
CA TYR A 206 5.59 -23.83 22.31
C TYR A 206 6.76 -23.58 23.27
N GLY A 207 6.49 -22.93 24.41
CA GLY A 207 7.47 -22.61 25.43
C GLY A 207 8.38 -21.43 25.09
N MET A 208 8.09 -20.61 24.07
CA MET A 208 8.99 -19.55 23.54
C MET A 208 9.49 -18.57 24.61
N ASN A 209 10.68 -17.99 24.41
CA ASN A 209 11.20 -16.96 25.32
C ASN A 209 10.56 -15.60 25.01
N VAL A 210 10.43 -15.30 23.71
CA VAL A 210 9.80 -14.07 23.21
C VAL A 210 8.92 -14.40 22.01
N VAL A 211 7.73 -13.79 21.97
CA VAL A 211 6.90 -13.72 20.77
C VAL A 211 6.79 -12.26 20.37
N VAL A 212 7.26 -11.95 19.17
CA VAL A 212 7.12 -10.63 18.55
C VAL A 212 5.77 -10.60 17.84
N ALA A 213 4.92 -9.68 18.27
CA ALA A 213 3.54 -9.55 17.87
C ALA A 213 3.37 -8.25 17.05
N ASN A 214 2.92 -8.41 15.81
CA ASN A 214 2.72 -7.34 14.86
C ASN A 214 1.27 -7.34 14.38
N GLU A 215 0.72 -6.15 14.17
CA GLU A 215 -0.56 -5.98 13.47
C GLU A 215 -0.28 -5.61 12.01
N LEU A 216 -0.94 -6.26 11.06
CA LEU A 216 -0.68 -6.06 9.63
C LEU A 216 -0.87 -4.60 9.19
N ALA A 217 -1.76 -3.86 9.83
CA ALA A 217 -2.03 -2.45 9.48
C ALA A 217 -0.88 -1.50 9.86
N ASN A 218 -0.09 -1.83 10.89
CA ASN A 218 0.93 -0.91 11.45
C ASN A 218 2.28 -1.58 11.70
N TYR A 219 2.54 -2.77 11.15
CA TYR A 219 3.77 -3.52 11.41
C TYR A 219 5.07 -2.77 11.01
N LYS A 220 4.97 -1.76 10.14
CA LYS A 220 6.06 -0.85 9.75
C LYS A 220 6.31 0.25 10.79
N ASP A 221 5.33 0.53 11.65
CA ASP A 221 5.35 1.62 12.62
C ASP A 221 5.40 1.14 14.07
N VAL A 222 4.87 -0.06 14.37
CA VAL A 222 4.71 -0.55 15.74
C VAL A 222 5.03 -2.05 15.84
N VAL A 223 5.77 -2.43 16.88
CA VAL A 223 6.10 -3.81 17.21
C VAL A 223 5.87 -4.05 18.70
N VAL A 224 5.20 -5.15 19.07
CA VAL A 224 5.01 -5.53 20.49
C VAL A 224 5.79 -6.80 20.80
N MET A 225 6.66 -6.75 21.81
CA MET A 225 7.37 -7.94 22.30
C MET A 225 6.69 -8.50 23.54
N VAL A 226 6.30 -9.77 23.49
CA VAL A 226 5.68 -10.51 24.60
C VAL A 226 6.67 -11.52 25.16
N THR A 227 6.96 -11.44 26.46
CA THR A 227 7.99 -12.28 27.11
C THR A 227 7.39 -13.31 28.07
N SER A 228 8.13 -14.40 28.32
CA SER A 228 7.64 -15.53 29.12
C SER A 228 7.38 -15.23 30.60
N ASN A 229 7.90 -14.13 31.12
CA ASN A 229 7.64 -13.62 32.47
C ASN A 229 6.40 -12.70 32.54
N GLY A 230 5.63 -12.57 31.45
CA GLY A 230 4.45 -11.71 31.37
C GLY A 230 4.75 -10.24 31.04
N GLY A 231 6.01 -9.91 30.73
CA GLY A 231 6.40 -8.58 30.26
C GLY A 231 5.88 -8.30 28.85
N ARG A 232 5.52 -7.04 28.62
CA ARG A 232 5.10 -6.52 27.31
C ARG A 232 5.84 -5.21 27.04
N THR A 233 6.50 -5.13 25.89
CA THR A 233 7.21 -3.91 25.47
C THR A 233 6.72 -3.54 24.07
N THR A 234 6.08 -2.37 23.96
CA THR A 234 5.70 -1.80 22.66
C THR A 234 6.82 -0.88 22.19
N MET A 235 7.30 -1.11 20.97
CA MET A 235 8.27 -0.27 20.28
C MET A 235 7.59 0.41 19.10
N ILE A 236 7.72 1.72 19.01
CA ILE A 236 7.33 2.49 17.83
C ILE A 236 8.59 2.59 16.96
N LEU A 237 8.51 2.10 15.73
CA LEU A 237 9.57 2.19 14.73
C LEU A 237 9.56 3.63 14.17
N GLU A 238 10.67 4.34 14.29
CA GLU A 238 10.77 5.73 13.84
C GLU A 238 10.58 5.80 12.30
N LYS A 239 9.68 6.69 11.83
CA LYS A 239 9.60 7.11 10.41
C LYS A 239 10.99 7.55 9.94
N ARG A 240 11.27 7.46 8.62
CA ARG A 240 12.52 7.89 7.97
C ARG A 240 13.16 9.04 8.75
N ASN A 241 14.28 8.77 9.46
CA ASN A 241 15.00 9.75 10.27
C ASN A 241 15.76 10.74 9.37
N LEU A 242 15.02 11.45 8.52
CA LEU A 242 15.49 12.56 7.73
C LEU A 242 15.46 13.79 8.64
N SER A 243 16.62 14.21 9.12
CA SER A 243 16.78 15.48 9.83
C SER A 243 17.37 16.52 8.89
N CYS A 244 16.62 17.58 8.63
CA CYS A 244 17.12 18.76 7.93
C CYS A 244 17.27 19.89 8.95
N GLU A 245 18.51 20.38 9.12
CA GLU A 245 18.77 21.58 9.92
C GLU A 245 18.89 22.78 9.00
N ILE A 246 17.97 23.75 9.16
CA ILE A 246 17.96 24.97 8.36
C ILE A 246 18.17 26.16 9.29
N GLN A 247 19.22 26.94 9.01
CA GLN A 247 19.51 28.15 9.75
C GLN A 247 18.80 29.34 9.12
N ILE A 248 17.88 29.96 9.86
CA ILE A 248 17.16 31.17 9.42
C ILE A 248 17.92 32.39 9.93
N PRO A 249 18.49 33.24 9.05
CA PRO A 249 19.19 34.44 9.48
C PRO A 249 18.21 35.44 10.10
N VAL A 250 18.53 35.92 11.30
CA VAL A 250 17.70 36.87 12.07
C VAL A 250 17.71 38.29 11.48
N ALA A 251 18.65 38.58 10.57
CA ALA A 251 18.74 39.84 9.84
C ALA A 251 19.09 39.56 8.37
N CYS A 252 18.09 39.39 7.53
CA CYS A 252 18.24 39.23 6.09
C CYS A 252 17.21 40.07 5.32
N SER A 253 17.49 40.35 4.05
CA SER A 253 16.52 41.04 3.19
C SER A 253 15.31 40.13 2.89
N ALA A 254 14.16 40.71 2.55
CA ALA A 254 12.99 39.92 2.15
C ALA A 254 13.30 38.98 0.97
N VAL A 255 14.13 39.43 0.01
CA VAL A 255 14.54 38.62 -1.15
C VAL A 255 15.35 37.39 -0.72
N ASP A 256 16.27 37.56 0.23
CA ASP A 256 17.09 36.45 0.72
C ASP A 256 16.27 35.46 1.56
N ALA A 257 15.32 35.98 2.35
CA ALA A 257 14.37 35.14 3.09
C ALA A 257 13.51 34.28 2.14
N LEU A 258 13.02 34.86 1.04
CA LEU A 258 12.23 34.13 0.05
C LEU A 258 13.05 33.07 -0.70
N LYS A 259 14.31 33.37 -1.05
CA LYS A 259 15.22 32.35 -1.60
C LYS A 259 15.47 31.21 -0.62
N LEU A 260 15.64 31.50 0.66
CA LEU A 260 15.77 30.48 1.69
C LEU A 260 14.49 29.64 1.80
N LEU A 261 13.32 30.28 1.70
CA LEU A 261 12.03 29.60 1.73
C LEU A 261 11.92 28.55 0.62
N ASP A 262 12.37 28.85 -0.60
CA ASP A 262 12.31 27.89 -1.70
C ASP A 262 13.11 26.61 -1.36
N HIS A 263 14.31 26.73 -0.80
CA HIS A 263 15.10 25.57 -0.35
C HIS A 263 14.43 24.82 0.83
N ILE A 264 13.79 25.54 1.76
CA ILE A 264 13.04 24.93 2.86
C ILE A 264 11.86 24.11 2.30
N ILE A 265 11.17 24.63 1.28
CA ILE A 265 10.06 23.96 0.62
C ILE A 265 10.54 22.70 -0.10
N GLU A 266 11.63 22.77 -0.86
CA GLU A 266 12.23 21.60 -1.52
C GLU A 266 12.57 20.49 -0.51
N ALA A 267 13.19 20.85 0.62
CA ALA A 267 13.47 19.90 1.68
C ALA A 267 12.19 19.28 2.28
N ALA A 268 11.15 20.10 2.49
CA ALA A 268 9.86 19.62 2.99
C ALA A 268 9.18 18.67 1.99
N ARG A 269 9.25 18.93 0.69
CA ARG A 269 8.71 18.06 -0.37
C ARG A 269 9.34 16.67 -0.32
N VAL A 270 10.66 16.59 -0.19
CA VAL A 270 11.40 15.33 -0.04
C VAL A 270 10.94 14.54 1.18
N VAL A 271 10.69 15.21 2.31
CA VAL A 271 10.20 14.57 3.54
C VAL A 271 8.83 13.91 3.36
N TYR A 272 7.97 14.50 2.53
CA TYR A 272 6.60 14.03 2.28
C TYR A 272 6.41 13.19 1.02
N MET A 273 7.48 12.87 0.29
CA MET A 273 7.38 11.97 -0.87
C MET A 273 6.91 10.58 -0.47
N ASP A 274 5.92 10.07 -1.19
CA ASP A 274 5.56 8.65 -1.10
C ASP A 274 6.39 7.74 -2.02
N GLU A 275 6.15 6.44 -1.93
CA GLU A 275 6.85 5.42 -2.71
C GLU A 275 6.69 5.65 -4.23
N LEU A 276 5.54 6.14 -4.68
CA LEU A 276 5.29 6.41 -6.09
C LEU A 276 6.04 7.66 -6.54
N GLU A 277 5.96 8.74 -5.76
CA GLU A 277 6.66 9.99 -6.04
C GLU A 277 8.17 9.77 -6.11
N LEU A 278 8.74 8.97 -5.20
CA LEU A 278 10.17 8.61 -5.23
C LEU A 278 10.57 7.85 -6.50
N TYR A 279 9.72 6.92 -6.94
CA TYR A 279 9.98 6.14 -8.16
C TYR A 279 10.05 7.03 -9.41
N PHE A 280 9.24 8.08 -9.46
CA PHE A 280 9.20 9.03 -10.58
C PHE A 280 10.02 10.31 -10.39
N ALA A 281 10.57 10.56 -9.20
CA ALA A 281 11.24 11.82 -8.88
C ALA A 281 12.52 12.04 -9.68
N GLY A 282 13.34 10.98 -9.84
CA GLY A 282 14.69 11.13 -10.37
C GLY A 282 15.49 12.14 -9.52
N ASP A 283 16.05 13.16 -10.18
CA ASP A 283 16.78 14.26 -9.53
C ASP A 283 15.89 15.48 -9.17
N ASP A 284 14.59 15.44 -9.47
CA ASP A 284 13.67 16.54 -9.19
C ASP A 284 13.22 16.52 -7.71
N VAL A 285 12.98 17.70 -7.16
CA VAL A 285 12.53 17.94 -5.78
C VAL A 285 11.04 18.32 -5.72
N GLY A 286 10.37 18.40 -6.87
CA GLY A 286 8.92 18.52 -6.99
C GLY A 286 8.40 19.97 -7.02
N PRO A 287 7.08 20.19 -6.83
CA PRO A 287 6.14 19.24 -6.26
C PRO A 287 5.64 18.21 -7.27
N PHE A 288 5.54 16.95 -6.85
CA PHE A 288 5.10 15.83 -7.69
C PHE A 288 3.58 15.63 -7.69
N SER A 289 2.91 16.20 -6.68
CA SER A 289 1.46 16.22 -6.56
C SER A 289 1.03 17.45 -5.77
N ALA A 290 -0.20 17.91 -5.98
CA ALA A 290 -0.78 18.97 -5.15
C ALA A 290 -0.84 18.53 -3.68
N ARG A 291 -1.01 17.24 -3.41
CA ARG A 291 -0.94 16.68 -2.06
C ARG A 291 0.43 16.87 -1.42
N ASN A 292 1.51 16.48 -2.10
CA ASN A 292 2.88 16.66 -1.61
C ASN A 292 3.17 18.14 -1.32
N GLU A 293 2.73 19.05 -2.20
CA GLU A 293 2.88 20.49 -2.00
C GLU A 293 2.13 20.97 -0.75
N LEU A 294 0.86 20.58 -0.60
CA LEU A 294 0.03 20.99 0.52
C LEU A 294 0.55 20.45 1.86
N GLU A 295 0.95 19.18 1.95
CA GLU A 295 1.54 18.61 3.18
C GLU A 295 2.82 19.38 3.58
N SER A 296 3.68 19.64 2.59
CA SER A 296 4.94 20.37 2.77
C SER A 296 4.68 21.79 3.29
N LEU A 297 3.83 22.55 2.60
CA LEU A 297 3.52 23.92 2.99
C LEU A 297 2.78 24.01 4.33
N ASN A 298 1.88 23.07 4.66
CA ASN A 298 1.19 23.07 5.94
C ASN A 298 2.11 22.73 7.12
N LEU A 299 3.08 21.82 6.94
CA LEU A 299 4.13 21.58 7.94
C LEU A 299 4.92 22.86 8.22
N LEU A 300 5.35 23.53 7.16
CA LEU A 300 6.11 24.77 7.27
C LEU A 300 5.27 25.87 7.92
N LEU A 301 4.01 26.03 7.52
CA LEU A 301 3.09 27.00 8.12
C LEU A 301 2.95 26.78 9.63
N LYS A 302 2.72 25.53 10.05
CA LYS A 302 2.62 25.15 11.47
C LYS A 302 3.92 25.44 12.22
N THR A 303 5.06 25.13 11.61
CA THR A 303 6.38 25.38 12.18
C THR A 303 6.66 26.87 12.35
N MET A 304 6.37 27.69 11.33
CA MET A 304 6.54 29.15 11.40
C MET A 304 5.63 29.78 12.45
N LYS A 305 4.36 29.33 12.56
CA LYS A 305 3.45 29.77 13.63
C LYS A 305 4.02 29.50 15.02
N ASN A 306 4.58 28.32 15.27
CA ASN A 306 5.20 27.98 16.54
C ASN A 306 6.46 28.81 16.84
N LEU A 307 7.28 29.06 15.82
CA LEU A 307 8.49 29.90 15.97
C LEU A 307 8.14 31.36 16.24
N LEU A 308 7.10 31.91 15.58
CA LEU A 308 6.62 33.27 15.80
C LEU A 308 6.18 33.53 17.25
N LEU A 309 5.63 32.52 17.92
CA LEU A 309 5.23 32.61 19.33
C LEU A 309 6.41 32.70 20.30
N THR A 310 7.56 32.12 19.95
CA THR A 310 8.71 31.94 20.85
C THR A 310 9.92 32.83 20.52
N SER A 311 9.93 33.48 19.36
CA SER A 311 11.07 34.25 18.85
C SER A 311 11.16 35.69 19.35
N ASN A 312 12.36 36.27 19.27
CA ASN A 312 12.62 37.69 19.56
C ASN A 312 12.14 38.62 18.42
N THR A 313 12.08 39.94 18.67
CA THR A 313 11.51 40.92 17.73
C THR A 313 12.18 40.92 16.35
N ALA A 314 13.51 40.80 16.29
CA ALA A 314 14.25 40.80 15.02
C ALA A 314 13.95 39.55 14.18
N ALA A 315 13.85 38.36 14.82
CA ALA A 315 13.50 37.13 14.14
C ALA A 315 12.04 37.10 13.69
N LYS A 316 11.13 37.79 14.39
CA LYS A 316 9.71 37.86 14.03
C LYS A 316 9.46 38.50 12.66
N GLU A 317 10.23 39.51 12.29
CA GLU A 317 10.07 40.16 10.97
C GLU A 317 10.32 39.17 9.82
N VAL A 318 11.46 38.45 9.86
CA VAL A 318 11.80 37.45 8.85
C VAL A 318 10.80 36.29 8.85
N LEU A 319 10.46 35.76 10.03
CA LEU A 319 9.48 34.67 10.15
C LEU A 319 8.10 35.06 9.64
N GLN A 320 7.69 36.32 9.79
CA GLN A 320 6.41 36.80 9.27
C GLN A 320 6.41 36.84 7.75
N ILE A 321 7.51 37.30 7.12
CA ILE A 321 7.65 37.27 5.66
C ILE A 321 7.54 35.83 5.14
N LEU A 322 8.25 34.88 5.76
CA LEU A 322 8.19 33.46 5.41
C LEU A 322 6.77 32.90 5.57
N HIS A 323 6.13 33.19 6.70
CA HIS A 323 4.75 32.78 6.98
C HIS A 323 3.77 33.29 5.91
N ASP A 324 3.84 34.58 5.58
CA ASP A 324 2.91 35.20 4.63
C ASP A 324 3.09 34.66 3.22
N GLU A 325 4.34 34.41 2.80
CA GLU A 325 4.62 33.77 1.51
C GLU A 325 4.11 32.32 1.46
N ILE A 326 4.25 31.54 2.54
CA ILE A 326 3.68 30.18 2.61
C ILE A 326 2.16 30.24 2.44
N VAL A 327 1.48 31.21 3.07
CA VAL A 327 0.02 31.41 2.91
C VAL A 327 -0.34 31.78 1.47
N VAL A 328 0.47 32.60 0.78
CA VAL A 328 0.29 32.93 -0.64
C VAL A 328 0.45 31.69 -1.51
N LYS A 329 1.50 30.88 -1.30
CA LYS A 329 1.71 29.63 -2.04
C LYS A 329 0.55 28.65 -1.81
N LEU A 330 0.07 28.47 -0.58
CA LEU A 330 -1.10 27.65 -0.27
C LEU A 330 -2.38 28.10 -0.98
N LYS A 331 -2.58 29.42 -1.13
CA LYS A 331 -3.70 29.99 -1.90
C LYS A 331 -3.62 29.68 -3.39
N SER A 332 -2.42 29.46 -3.92
CA SER A 332 -2.22 29.19 -5.35
C SER A 332 -2.41 27.71 -5.72
N VAL A 333 -2.27 26.79 -4.76
CA VAL A 333 -2.40 25.35 -5.02
C VAL A 333 -3.82 25.01 -5.45
N GLY A 334 -3.97 24.40 -6.62
CA GLY A 334 -5.26 23.96 -7.14
C GLY A 334 -6.06 25.03 -7.87
N LYS A 335 -5.51 26.23 -8.10
CA LYS A 335 -6.17 27.32 -8.87
C LYS A 335 -5.91 27.26 -10.40
N SER A 336 -5.40 26.15 -10.92
CA SER A 336 -5.22 25.96 -12.36
C SER A 336 -6.52 25.48 -13.03
N ASP A 337 -7.04 26.33 -13.92
CA ASP A 337 -8.24 26.22 -14.78
C ASP A 337 -9.62 26.13 -14.10
N ASP A 338 -10.35 27.25 -14.23
CA ASP A 338 -11.73 27.57 -13.83
C ASP A 338 -12.81 26.65 -14.44
N ALA A 339 -12.75 25.34 -14.20
CA ALA A 339 -13.86 24.45 -14.51
C ALA A 339 -14.86 24.45 -13.34
N TRP A 340 -15.59 25.56 -13.17
CA TRP A 340 -16.77 25.62 -12.30
C TRP A 340 -17.65 24.38 -12.58
N MET A 341 -17.92 23.57 -11.56
CA MET A 341 -18.92 22.52 -11.71
C MET A 341 -20.27 23.22 -11.90
N VAL A 342 -21.02 22.84 -12.95
CA VAL A 342 -22.37 23.36 -13.16
C VAL A 342 -23.25 22.83 -12.03
N VAL A 343 -23.66 23.73 -11.14
CA VAL A 343 -24.63 23.41 -10.08
C VAL A 343 -25.96 23.07 -10.73
N GLN A 344 -26.45 21.86 -10.49
CA GLN A 344 -27.80 21.45 -10.84
C GLN A 344 -28.66 21.63 -9.59
N THR A 345 -29.53 22.64 -9.56
CA THR A 345 -30.37 22.89 -8.38
C THR A 345 -31.54 21.91 -8.34
N GLN A 346 -31.54 21.02 -7.35
CA GLN A 346 -32.75 20.34 -6.86
C GLN A 346 -32.78 20.40 -5.34
N ASN A 347 -33.91 20.86 -4.80
CA ASN A 347 -34.12 21.04 -3.37
C ASN A 347 -34.55 19.70 -2.75
N HIS A 348 -33.80 19.18 -1.78
CA HIS A 348 -34.15 17.97 -1.04
C HIS A 348 -34.30 18.27 0.46
N ASP A 349 -35.55 18.28 0.96
CA ASP A 349 -35.90 18.54 2.37
C ASP A 349 -35.18 17.61 3.39
N ALA A 350 -34.71 16.43 2.95
CA ALA A 350 -33.97 15.48 3.77
C ALA A 350 -32.54 15.96 4.09
N GLU A 351 -31.91 16.72 3.18
CA GLU A 351 -30.53 17.19 3.30
C GLU A 351 -30.44 18.38 4.27
N ASP A 352 -31.41 19.28 4.26
CA ASP A 352 -31.54 20.37 5.25
C ASP A 352 -31.59 19.84 6.70
N SER A 353 -32.07 18.61 6.89
CA SER A 353 -32.11 17.97 8.21
C SER A 353 -30.75 17.40 8.63
N LEU A 354 -29.93 16.94 7.67
CA LEU A 354 -28.56 16.45 7.91
C LEU A 354 -27.57 17.60 8.08
N LEU A 355 -27.72 18.67 7.30
CA LEU A 355 -26.86 19.86 7.28
C LEU A 355 -26.97 20.71 8.55
N LYS A 356 -27.97 20.49 9.40
CA LYS A 356 -27.99 21.05 10.77
C LYS A 356 -26.75 20.68 11.61
N TRP A 357 -25.95 19.73 11.15
CA TRP A 357 -24.71 19.29 11.77
C TRP A 357 -23.44 19.91 11.14
N GLY A 358 -23.55 20.77 10.12
CA GLY A 358 -22.44 21.51 9.53
C GLY A 358 -22.74 23.02 9.47
N GLU A 359 -21.91 23.86 10.09
CA GLU A 359 -22.19 25.30 10.22
C GLU A 359 -21.71 26.16 9.03
N HIS A 360 -20.71 25.70 8.26
CA HIS A 360 -20.03 26.49 7.22
C HIS A 360 -20.25 25.99 5.78
N LEU A 361 -20.95 24.87 5.59
CA LEU A 361 -21.09 24.23 4.28
C LEU A 361 -22.57 24.02 3.91
N GLU A 362 -22.88 24.14 2.62
CA GLU A 362 -24.20 23.90 2.04
C GLU A 362 -24.13 22.76 1.01
N GLY A 363 -25.10 21.85 1.02
CA GLY A 363 -25.18 20.73 0.08
C GLY A 363 -25.76 21.14 -1.28
N LEU A 364 -25.13 20.68 -2.37
CA LEU A 364 -25.59 20.90 -3.75
C LEU A 364 -25.31 19.68 -4.63
N ASP A 365 -26.04 19.56 -5.75
CA ASP A 365 -25.78 18.54 -6.77
C ASP A 365 -24.90 19.11 -7.91
N PHE A 366 -23.91 18.32 -8.33
CA PHE A 366 -22.91 18.70 -9.32
C PHE A 366 -22.87 17.71 -10.49
N GLN A 367 -22.92 18.26 -11.71
CA GLN A 367 -22.88 17.45 -12.92
C GLN A 367 -21.61 16.58 -12.98
N GLY A 368 -21.81 15.25 -12.96
CA GLY A 368 -20.74 14.25 -13.10
C GLY A 368 -20.00 13.88 -11.81
N ALA A 369 -20.20 14.62 -10.72
CA ALA A 369 -19.68 14.28 -9.38
C ALA A 369 -20.80 13.88 -8.40
N GLY A 370 -22.07 14.07 -8.80
CA GLY A 370 -23.20 13.93 -7.90
C GLY A 370 -23.14 15.00 -6.81
N ARG A 371 -23.58 14.62 -5.61
CA ARG A 371 -23.68 15.56 -4.49
C ARG A 371 -22.34 15.97 -3.93
N GLY A 372 -22.22 17.23 -3.57
CA GLY A 372 -21.03 17.81 -2.95
C GLY A 372 -21.42 18.93 -1.97
N MET A 373 -20.44 19.53 -1.32
CA MET A 373 -20.67 20.66 -0.41
C MET A 373 -19.92 21.91 -0.86
N ILE A 374 -20.58 23.06 -0.80
CA ILE A 374 -19.98 24.37 -1.05
C ILE A 374 -19.73 25.14 0.24
N ALA A 375 -18.75 26.03 0.23
CA ALA A 375 -18.53 26.96 1.33
C ALA A 375 -19.55 28.11 1.27
N SER A 376 -20.30 28.33 2.36
CA SER A 376 -21.22 29.47 2.47
C SER A 376 -20.48 30.80 2.67
N GLU A 377 -19.27 30.73 3.20
CA GLU A 377 -18.34 31.84 3.40
C GLU A 377 -16.91 31.41 3.10
N SER A 378 -15.99 32.35 2.87
CA SER A 378 -14.58 32.02 2.65
C SER A 378 -13.96 31.45 3.92
N ILE A 379 -13.35 30.27 3.84
CA ILE A 379 -12.74 29.57 4.97
C ILE A 379 -11.21 29.55 4.82
N CYS A 380 -10.48 29.97 5.85
CA CYS A 380 -9.03 30.10 5.78
C CYS A 380 -8.29 28.78 6.07
N VAL A 381 -6.99 28.75 5.74
CA VAL A 381 -6.12 27.61 6.07
C VAL A 381 -6.05 27.40 7.59
N GLY A 382 -6.30 26.16 8.01
CA GLY A 382 -6.28 25.73 9.40
C GLY A 382 -7.62 25.88 10.13
N ASP A 383 -8.57 26.62 9.56
CA ASP A 383 -9.93 26.69 10.08
C ASP A 383 -10.65 25.35 9.88
N ILE A 384 -11.68 25.10 10.68
CA ILE A 384 -12.43 23.84 10.66
C ILE A 384 -13.63 23.98 9.72
N ALA A 385 -13.64 23.23 8.61
CA ALA A 385 -14.78 23.21 7.69
C ALA A 385 -15.98 22.47 8.27
N LEU A 386 -15.72 21.36 8.98
CA LEU A 386 -16.72 20.51 9.63
C LEU A 386 -16.21 20.02 10.98
N GLU A 387 -17.09 20.01 11.97
CA GLU A 387 -16.88 19.40 13.27
C GLU A 387 -18.02 18.44 13.58
N ILE A 388 -17.71 17.14 13.59
CA ILE A 388 -18.72 16.07 13.71
C ILE A 388 -18.61 15.42 15.09
N PRO A 389 -19.63 15.53 15.96
CA PRO A 389 -19.67 14.79 17.22
C PRO A 389 -19.48 13.29 17.02
N GLU A 390 -18.67 12.65 17.85
CA GLU A 390 -18.38 11.20 17.78
C GLU A 390 -19.65 10.34 17.88
N SER A 391 -20.70 10.84 18.55
CA SER A 391 -22.00 10.19 18.67
C SER A 391 -22.77 10.02 17.35
N LEU A 392 -22.36 10.75 16.30
CA LEU A 392 -22.90 10.71 14.94
C LEU A 392 -22.05 9.85 13.98
N ILE A 393 -20.93 9.30 14.45
CA ILE A 393 -20.09 8.39 13.67
C ILE A 393 -20.68 6.98 13.78
N ILE A 394 -20.86 6.31 12.64
CA ILE A 394 -21.25 4.90 12.57
C ILE A 394 -19.97 4.08 12.58
N SER A 395 -19.74 3.36 13.67
CA SER A 395 -18.53 2.55 13.88
C SER A 395 -18.88 1.16 14.42
N ASP A 396 -17.88 0.31 14.55
CA ASP A 396 -18.02 -1.00 15.18
C ASP A 396 -18.38 -0.90 16.69
N GLU A 397 -18.00 0.19 17.38
CA GLU A 397 -18.42 0.44 18.76
C GLU A 397 -19.94 0.69 18.87
N LEU A 398 -20.52 1.38 17.88
CA LEU A 398 -21.97 1.51 17.74
C LEU A 398 -22.60 0.15 17.42
N LEU A 399 -22.01 -0.61 16.49
CA LEU A 399 -22.49 -1.94 16.11
C LEU A 399 -22.60 -2.87 17.32
N CYS A 400 -21.66 -2.81 18.27
CA CYS A 400 -21.66 -3.64 19.49
C CYS A 400 -22.93 -3.52 20.35
N GLN A 401 -23.70 -2.45 20.16
CA GLN A 401 -24.94 -2.16 20.88
C GLN A 401 -26.19 -2.66 20.13
N SER A 402 -26.02 -3.21 18.92
CA SER A 402 -27.11 -3.60 18.02
C SER A 402 -27.53 -5.07 18.17
N GLU A 403 -28.78 -5.37 17.80
CA GLU A 403 -29.31 -6.74 17.71
C GLU A 403 -28.52 -7.60 16.71
N VAL A 404 -27.99 -6.99 15.64
CA VAL A 404 -27.18 -7.67 14.62
C VAL A 404 -25.90 -8.22 15.24
N PHE A 405 -25.17 -7.40 16.01
CA PHE A 405 -23.97 -7.85 16.70
C PHE A 405 -24.27 -8.96 17.71
N LEU A 406 -25.31 -8.80 18.53
CA LEU A 406 -25.69 -9.80 19.53
C LEU A 406 -26.01 -11.16 18.90
N ALA A 407 -26.61 -11.17 17.71
CA ALA A 407 -26.90 -12.39 16.96
C ALA A 407 -25.66 -12.99 16.29
N LEU A 408 -24.77 -12.16 15.74
CA LEU A 408 -23.70 -12.63 14.85
C LEU A 408 -22.31 -12.74 15.49
N LYS A 409 -22.06 -12.16 16.66
CA LYS A 409 -20.73 -12.11 17.32
C LYS A 409 -20.02 -13.47 17.44
N ASP A 410 -20.78 -14.55 17.59
CA ASP A 410 -20.26 -15.92 17.76
C ASP A 410 -20.61 -16.82 16.55
N PHE A 411 -21.18 -16.25 15.48
CA PHE A 411 -21.69 -16.99 14.32
C PHE A 411 -20.67 -17.00 13.18
N ASN A 412 -20.23 -18.20 12.79
CA ASN A 412 -19.42 -18.47 11.58
C ASN A 412 -18.19 -17.57 11.36
N ASN A 413 -17.60 -17.01 12.43
CA ASN A 413 -16.47 -16.08 12.35
C ASN A 413 -16.71 -14.88 11.40
N ILE A 414 -17.95 -14.40 11.32
CA ILE A 414 -18.25 -13.17 10.57
C ILE A 414 -17.45 -12.02 11.16
N THR A 415 -16.84 -11.19 10.31
CA THR A 415 -16.04 -10.05 10.75
C THR A 415 -16.91 -8.86 11.16
N SER A 416 -16.38 -7.95 11.99
CA SER A 416 -17.08 -6.73 12.38
C SER A 416 -17.44 -5.85 11.18
N GLU A 417 -16.59 -5.80 10.15
CA GLU A 417 -16.84 -5.08 8.90
C GLU A 417 -18.06 -5.68 8.17
N THR A 418 -18.11 -7.02 8.07
CA THR A 418 -19.26 -7.70 7.46
C THR A 418 -20.54 -7.46 8.27
N MET A 419 -20.47 -7.45 9.60
CA MET A 419 -21.61 -7.11 10.45
C MET A 419 -22.07 -5.65 10.27
N LEU A 420 -21.14 -4.72 10.03
CA LEU A 420 -21.47 -3.32 9.73
C LEU A 420 -22.21 -3.16 8.40
N LEU A 421 -21.80 -3.91 7.36
CA LEU A 421 -22.52 -4.00 6.09
C LEU A 421 -23.97 -4.47 6.31
N LEU A 422 -24.12 -5.61 6.98
CA LEU A 422 -25.41 -6.23 7.28
C LEU A 422 -26.30 -5.34 8.16
N TRP A 423 -25.70 -4.67 9.15
CA TRP A 423 -26.40 -3.71 9.99
C TRP A 423 -26.91 -2.52 9.16
N SER A 424 -26.07 -1.95 8.30
CA SER A 424 -26.43 -0.79 7.47
C SER A 424 -27.53 -1.12 6.47
N MET A 425 -27.45 -2.30 5.85
CA MET A 425 -28.47 -2.84 4.94
C MET A 425 -29.85 -2.89 5.61
N ARG A 426 -29.92 -3.33 6.87
CA ARG A 426 -31.17 -3.37 7.66
C ARG A 426 -31.58 -1.98 8.13
N GLU A 427 -30.65 -1.21 8.65
CA GLU A 427 -30.90 0.07 9.33
C GLU A 427 -31.52 1.10 8.36
N ARG A 428 -31.21 1.00 7.07
CA ARG A 428 -31.86 1.75 5.99
C ARG A 428 -33.40 1.69 6.04
N TYR A 429 -33.97 0.54 6.40
CA TYR A 429 -35.42 0.32 6.47
C TYR A 429 -36.00 0.54 7.88
N ASN A 430 -35.15 0.84 8.88
CA ASN A 430 -35.56 1.03 10.26
C ASN A 430 -36.06 2.46 10.50
N LEU A 431 -37.39 2.64 10.54
CA LEU A 431 -38.04 3.94 10.79
C LEU A 431 -37.69 4.56 12.16
N GLY A 432 -37.27 3.75 13.13
CA GLY A 432 -36.86 4.22 14.46
C GLY A 432 -35.37 4.54 14.57
N SER A 433 -34.59 4.41 13.49
CA SER A 433 -33.15 4.64 13.53
C SER A 433 -32.82 6.11 13.77
N LYS A 434 -31.85 6.38 14.66
CA LYS A 434 -31.28 7.73 14.82
C LYS A 434 -30.57 8.21 13.56
N PHE A 435 -30.15 7.28 12.69
CA PHE A 435 -29.47 7.57 11.42
C PHE A 435 -30.41 7.55 10.23
N LYS A 436 -31.73 7.45 10.46
CA LYS A 436 -32.71 7.47 9.37
C LYS A 436 -32.56 8.68 8.43
N PRO A 437 -32.29 9.92 8.93
CA PRO A 437 -32.02 11.05 8.05
C PRO A 437 -30.82 10.82 7.12
N TYR A 438 -29.74 10.20 7.60
CA TYR A 438 -28.59 9.87 6.76
C TYR A 438 -28.94 8.83 5.69
N PHE A 439 -29.58 7.73 6.08
CA PHE A 439 -29.98 6.69 5.13
C PHE A 439 -30.98 7.19 4.08
N ASP A 440 -31.84 8.15 4.42
CA ASP A 440 -32.77 8.79 3.49
C ASP A 440 -32.08 9.74 2.51
N THR A 441 -30.89 10.25 2.86
CA THR A 441 -30.07 10.96 1.88
C THR A 441 -29.36 10.01 0.93
N LEU A 442 -28.99 8.79 1.31
CA LEU A 442 -28.20 7.91 0.44
C LEU A 442 -28.93 7.54 -0.88
N PRO A 443 -28.19 7.39 -1.99
CA PRO A 443 -28.82 7.09 -3.27
C PRO A 443 -29.45 5.69 -3.27
N ALA A 444 -30.45 5.50 -4.12
CA ALA A 444 -31.12 4.20 -4.25
C ALA A 444 -30.15 3.10 -4.70
N ASN A 445 -29.26 3.44 -5.64
CA ASN A 445 -28.17 2.64 -6.18
C ASN A 445 -26.90 3.50 -6.20
N PHE A 446 -25.73 2.88 -5.97
CA PHE A 446 -24.46 3.56 -6.17
C PHE A 446 -24.00 3.39 -7.62
N ASN A 447 -23.28 4.39 -8.12
CA ASN A 447 -22.77 4.38 -9.49
C ASN A 447 -21.32 3.93 -9.51
N THR A 448 -21.00 2.73 -9.03
CA THR A 448 -19.60 2.22 -8.98
C THR A 448 -19.29 1.23 -10.11
N GLY A 449 -18.00 0.96 -10.35
CA GLY A 449 -17.55 -0.09 -11.27
C GLY A 449 -18.13 -1.48 -10.97
N LEU A 450 -18.47 -1.77 -9.72
CA LEU A 450 -19.10 -3.04 -9.32
C LEU A 450 -20.51 -3.20 -9.91
N SER A 451 -21.16 -2.09 -10.24
CA SER A 451 -22.51 -2.02 -10.81
C SER A 451 -22.54 -1.80 -12.33
N PHE A 452 -21.39 -1.85 -13.02
CA PHE A 452 -21.31 -1.67 -14.46
C PHE A 452 -22.16 -2.68 -15.25
N GLY A 453 -22.90 -2.17 -16.22
CA GLY A 453 -23.63 -2.97 -17.21
C GLY A 453 -22.70 -3.68 -18.19
N ILE A 454 -23.29 -4.54 -19.01
CA ILE A 454 -22.55 -5.34 -20.02
C ILE A 454 -21.83 -4.43 -21.02
N ASP A 455 -22.49 -3.37 -21.47
CA ASP A 455 -21.92 -2.44 -22.45
C ASP A 455 -20.73 -1.66 -21.86
N ALA A 456 -20.79 -1.29 -20.57
CA ALA A 456 -19.69 -0.63 -19.88
C ALA A 456 -18.49 -1.57 -19.68
N LEU A 457 -18.74 -2.84 -19.36
CA LEU A 457 -17.69 -3.86 -19.29
C LEU A 457 -17.06 -4.11 -20.66
N ALA A 458 -17.85 -4.18 -21.73
CA ALA A 458 -17.33 -4.30 -23.10
C ALA A 458 -16.45 -3.10 -23.46
N ALA A 459 -16.84 -1.88 -23.07
CA ALA A 459 -16.02 -0.69 -23.27
C ALA A 459 -14.66 -0.75 -22.56
N LEU A 460 -14.54 -1.48 -21.45
CA LEU A 460 -13.27 -1.67 -20.71
C LEU A 460 -12.38 -2.79 -21.26
N GLU A 461 -12.84 -3.58 -22.22
CA GLU A 461 -12.07 -4.71 -22.76
C GLU A 461 -10.68 -4.25 -23.26
N GLY A 462 -9.65 -5.03 -22.94
CA GLY A 462 -8.25 -4.70 -23.22
C GLY A 462 -7.56 -3.85 -22.14
N THR A 463 -8.27 -3.46 -21.08
CA THR A 463 -7.67 -2.78 -19.90
C THR A 463 -7.56 -3.74 -18.72
N LEU A 464 -6.57 -3.52 -17.83
CA LEU A 464 -6.43 -4.29 -16.58
C LEU A 464 -7.67 -4.14 -15.66
N LEU A 465 -8.30 -2.96 -15.69
CA LEU A 465 -9.49 -2.66 -14.88
C LEU A 465 -10.67 -3.60 -15.21
N PHE A 466 -10.78 -4.07 -16.45
CA PHE A 466 -11.80 -5.05 -16.82
C PHE A 466 -11.68 -6.31 -15.96
N ASP A 467 -10.47 -6.90 -15.90
CA ASP A 467 -10.21 -8.11 -15.13
C ASP A 467 -10.40 -7.88 -13.63
N GLU A 468 -9.96 -6.73 -13.12
CA GLU A 468 -10.11 -6.33 -11.71
C GLU A 468 -11.60 -6.25 -11.29
N ILE A 469 -12.45 -5.60 -12.10
CA ILE A 469 -13.89 -5.49 -11.81
C ILE A 469 -14.57 -6.85 -11.86
N ILE A 470 -14.23 -7.70 -12.85
CA ILE A 470 -14.81 -9.04 -12.95
C ILE A 470 -14.45 -9.88 -11.71
N GLN A 471 -13.18 -9.86 -11.28
CA GLN A 471 -12.74 -10.57 -10.09
C GLN A 471 -13.43 -10.05 -8.81
N ALA A 472 -13.52 -8.73 -8.64
CA ALA A 472 -14.20 -8.12 -7.50
C ALA A 472 -15.69 -8.51 -7.42
N ARG A 473 -16.39 -8.49 -8.56
CA ARG A 473 -17.81 -8.90 -8.63
C ARG A 473 -18.00 -10.38 -8.31
N GLN A 474 -17.14 -11.25 -8.84
CA GLN A 474 -17.18 -12.68 -8.54
C GLN A 474 -16.95 -12.94 -7.05
N HIS A 475 -15.99 -12.24 -6.44
CA HIS A 475 -15.70 -12.36 -5.02
C HIS A 475 -16.91 -11.96 -4.15
N LEU A 476 -17.55 -10.81 -4.43
CA LEU A 476 -18.75 -10.38 -3.73
C LEU A 476 -19.92 -11.36 -3.93
N ARG A 477 -20.07 -11.88 -5.15
CA ARG A 477 -21.11 -12.87 -5.45
C ARG A 477 -20.94 -14.15 -4.64
N GLN A 478 -19.71 -14.65 -4.55
CA GLN A 478 -19.40 -15.81 -3.74
C GLN A 478 -19.70 -15.55 -2.26
N GLN A 479 -19.28 -14.40 -1.71
CA GLN A 479 -19.60 -14.04 -0.33
C GLN A 479 -21.11 -14.04 -0.06
N TYR A 480 -21.90 -13.46 -0.96
CA TYR A 480 -23.36 -13.43 -0.83
C TYR A 480 -23.96 -14.85 -0.82
N ASP A 481 -23.59 -15.67 -1.80
CA ASP A 481 -24.13 -17.02 -1.99
C ASP A 481 -23.78 -17.95 -0.81
N GLU A 482 -22.64 -17.73 -0.14
CA GLU A 482 -22.24 -18.46 1.07
C GLU A 482 -22.96 -17.95 2.34
N LEU A 483 -23.11 -16.64 2.48
CA LEU A 483 -23.54 -16.00 3.73
C LEU A 483 -25.08 -15.99 3.89
N PHE A 484 -25.80 -15.54 2.88
CA PHE A 484 -27.22 -15.20 3.01
C PHE A 484 -28.15 -16.39 3.23
N PRO A 485 -27.94 -17.57 2.61
CA PRO A 485 -28.74 -18.76 2.93
C PRO A 485 -28.64 -19.15 4.41
N LEU A 486 -27.45 -19.00 5.01
CA LEU A 486 -27.20 -19.32 6.42
C LEU A 486 -27.85 -18.28 7.34
N LEU A 487 -27.71 -16.99 7.03
CA LEU A 487 -28.31 -15.90 7.82
C LEU A 487 -29.84 -15.98 7.83
N CYS A 488 -30.46 -16.13 6.66
CA CYS A 488 -31.92 -16.19 6.54
C CYS A 488 -32.52 -17.43 7.21
N THR A 489 -31.76 -18.52 7.35
CA THR A 489 -32.21 -19.76 7.99
C THR A 489 -32.07 -19.70 9.51
N ASN A 490 -30.94 -19.19 10.01
CA ASN A 490 -30.64 -19.20 11.44
C ASN A 490 -31.21 -17.96 12.18
N PHE A 491 -31.40 -16.85 11.48
CA PHE A 491 -31.85 -15.57 12.06
C PHE A 491 -32.96 -14.90 11.23
N PRO A 492 -34.08 -15.60 10.94
CA PRO A 492 -35.14 -15.10 10.05
C PRO A 492 -35.82 -13.82 10.55
N GLU A 493 -35.82 -13.56 11.85
CA GLU A 493 -36.36 -12.34 12.47
C GLU A 493 -35.48 -11.11 12.21
N ILE A 494 -34.18 -11.31 11.98
CA ILE A 494 -33.20 -10.26 11.73
C ILE A 494 -32.96 -10.09 10.22
N PHE A 495 -32.82 -11.21 9.50
CA PHE A 495 -32.53 -11.28 8.08
C PHE A 495 -33.71 -11.87 7.31
N ARG A 496 -34.67 -11.00 6.98
CA ARG A 496 -35.87 -11.39 6.23
C ARG A 496 -35.54 -11.48 4.73
N LYS A 497 -36.04 -12.51 4.06
CA LYS A 497 -35.72 -12.81 2.64
C LYS A 497 -36.10 -11.70 1.66
N ASP A 498 -37.06 -10.83 2.01
CA ASP A 498 -37.50 -9.70 1.20
C ASP A 498 -36.52 -8.51 1.18
N VAL A 499 -35.58 -8.44 2.14
CA VAL A 499 -34.59 -7.35 2.29
C VAL A 499 -33.16 -7.88 2.37
N CYS A 500 -32.97 -9.11 1.90
CA CYS A 500 -31.73 -9.87 1.92
C CYS A 500 -31.43 -10.35 0.50
N THR A 501 -31.63 -9.46 -0.46
CA THR A 501 -31.39 -9.71 -1.88
C THR A 501 -29.94 -9.40 -2.25
N TRP A 502 -29.53 -9.83 -3.45
CA TRP A 502 -28.22 -9.47 -4.00
C TRP A 502 -28.05 -7.95 -4.10
N ASP A 503 -29.10 -7.24 -4.51
CA ASP A 503 -29.07 -5.79 -4.70
C ASP A 503 -28.94 -5.06 -3.35
N ASP A 504 -29.62 -5.53 -2.30
CA ASP A 504 -29.46 -4.98 -0.95
C ASP A 504 -28.02 -5.18 -0.41
N PHE A 505 -27.44 -6.37 -0.64
CA PHE A 505 -26.08 -6.67 -0.23
C PHE A 505 -25.05 -5.83 -1.00
N LEU A 506 -25.17 -5.77 -2.33
CA LEU A 506 -24.29 -4.97 -3.17
C LEU A 506 -24.37 -3.49 -2.80
N TRP A 507 -25.58 -2.96 -2.58
CA TRP A 507 -25.78 -1.59 -2.10
C TRP A 507 -25.05 -1.31 -0.78
N ALA A 508 -25.11 -2.24 0.17
CA ALA A 508 -24.41 -2.09 1.44
C ALA A 508 -22.89 -2.13 1.27
N CYS A 509 -22.37 -3.02 0.41
CA CYS A 509 -20.95 -3.05 0.06
C CYS A 509 -20.50 -1.72 -0.57
N GLU A 510 -21.21 -1.24 -1.58
CA GLU A 510 -20.89 0.00 -2.28
C GLU A 510 -20.96 1.22 -1.36
N LEU A 511 -21.93 1.29 -0.43
CA LEU A 511 -21.97 2.31 0.61
C LEU A 511 -20.66 2.37 1.41
N TRP A 512 -20.21 1.23 1.91
CA TRP A 512 -19.01 1.22 2.75
C TRP A 512 -17.73 1.41 1.94
N TYR A 513 -17.66 0.92 0.71
CA TYR A 513 -16.49 1.14 -0.15
C TYR A 513 -16.36 2.61 -0.58
N SER A 514 -17.47 3.30 -0.83
CA SER A 514 -17.46 4.69 -1.33
C SER A 514 -17.51 5.76 -0.23
N ASN A 515 -18.02 5.45 0.97
CA ASN A 515 -18.23 6.47 2.02
C ASN A 515 -17.52 6.18 3.34
N SER A 516 -16.81 5.05 3.49
CA SER A 516 -16.12 4.77 4.74
C SER A 516 -14.82 5.56 4.92
N MET A 517 -14.47 5.81 6.17
CA MET A 517 -13.28 6.55 6.59
C MET A 517 -12.58 5.81 7.72
N MET A 518 -11.25 5.82 7.72
CA MET A 518 -10.46 5.31 8.83
C MET A 518 -10.33 6.37 9.93
N ILE A 519 -10.96 6.14 11.07
CA ILE A 519 -11.03 7.10 12.19
C ILE A 519 -10.47 6.47 13.47
N VAL A 520 -9.57 7.19 14.13
CA VAL A 520 -9.18 6.90 15.52
C VAL A 520 -10.21 7.52 16.45
N LEU A 521 -11.01 6.67 17.09
CA LEU A 521 -12.05 7.06 18.04
C LEU A 521 -11.45 7.53 19.38
N SER A 522 -12.28 8.10 20.25
CA SER A 522 -11.87 8.51 21.61
C SER A 522 -11.34 7.36 22.45
N SER A 523 -11.69 6.11 22.12
CA SER A 523 -11.16 4.90 22.75
C SER A 523 -9.69 4.63 22.40
N GLY A 524 -9.15 5.33 21.39
CA GLY A 524 -7.84 5.07 20.80
C GLY A 524 -7.85 3.98 19.73
N LYS A 525 -9.00 3.34 19.49
CA LYS A 525 -9.17 2.33 18.45
C LYS A 525 -9.24 2.99 17.07
N LEU A 526 -8.49 2.45 16.12
CA LEU A 526 -8.64 2.75 14.70
C LEU A 526 -9.77 1.89 14.14
N SER A 527 -10.82 2.53 13.62
CA SER A 527 -12.01 1.86 13.10
C SER A 527 -12.38 2.38 11.70
N THR A 528 -12.91 1.50 10.87
CA THR A 528 -13.60 1.88 9.62
C THR A 528 -14.99 2.37 9.96
N CYS A 529 -15.32 3.60 9.57
CA CYS A 529 -16.53 4.29 10.00
C CYS A 529 -17.27 4.94 8.82
N LEU A 530 -18.59 5.04 8.89
CA LEU A 530 -19.33 6.02 8.08
C LEU A 530 -19.48 7.32 8.87
N VAL A 531 -19.21 8.44 8.21
CA VAL A 531 -19.31 9.78 8.80
C VAL A 531 -20.35 10.57 7.98
N PRO A 532 -21.64 10.53 8.36
CA PRO A 532 -22.76 10.96 7.52
C PRO A 532 -22.60 12.27 6.75
N VAL A 533 -22.20 13.35 7.43
CA VAL A 533 -22.06 14.69 6.81
C VAL A 533 -20.76 14.79 6.00
N ALA A 534 -19.67 14.26 6.53
CA ALA A 534 -18.37 14.31 5.85
C ALA A 534 -18.36 13.43 4.58
N GLY A 535 -19.17 12.38 4.54
CA GLY A 535 -19.36 11.52 3.37
C GLY A 535 -20.00 12.21 2.17
N LEU A 536 -20.48 13.45 2.32
CA LEU A 536 -20.96 14.30 1.22
C LEU A 536 -19.84 15.13 0.56
N LEU A 537 -18.64 15.20 1.15
CA LEU A 537 -17.53 15.90 0.52
C LEU A 537 -16.96 15.07 -0.64
N ASN A 538 -16.86 15.68 -1.81
CA ASN A 538 -16.25 15.05 -2.98
C ASN A 538 -14.72 15.05 -2.92
N HIS A 539 -14.11 14.25 -3.80
CA HIS A 539 -12.67 14.20 -3.98
C HIS A 539 -12.15 15.16 -5.06
N SER A 540 -10.91 15.59 -4.91
CA SER A 540 -10.12 16.32 -5.91
C SER A 540 -8.64 15.95 -5.79
N VAL A 541 -7.91 16.03 -6.90
CA VAL A 541 -6.43 15.94 -6.91
C VAL A 541 -5.78 17.07 -6.10
N SER A 542 -6.48 18.19 -5.90
CA SER A 542 -6.08 19.36 -5.11
C SER A 542 -7.10 19.66 -4.00
N PRO A 543 -7.24 18.75 -3.02
CA PRO A 543 -8.32 18.83 -2.03
C PRO A 543 -8.10 19.99 -1.05
N HIS A 544 -9.21 20.48 -0.48
CA HIS A 544 -9.19 21.47 0.59
C HIS A 544 -8.80 20.85 1.92
N ILE A 545 -9.25 19.63 2.19
CA ILE A 545 -9.01 18.91 3.44
C ILE A 545 -8.17 17.67 3.14
N LEU A 546 -6.92 17.64 3.64
CA LEU A 546 -6.03 16.48 3.54
C LEU A 546 -5.99 15.65 4.82
N ASN A 547 -6.00 16.33 5.96
CA ASN A 547 -5.70 15.77 7.26
C ASN A 547 -6.97 15.70 8.11
N TYR A 548 -7.43 14.48 8.36
CA TYR A 548 -8.53 14.12 9.24
C TYR A 548 -8.26 12.72 9.80
N GLY A 549 -9.21 12.15 10.56
CA GLY A 549 -9.12 10.74 10.97
C GLY A 549 -8.79 10.51 12.44
N ARG A 550 -8.88 11.53 13.30
CA ARG A 550 -8.79 11.36 14.75
C ARG A 550 -9.81 12.23 15.46
N VAL A 551 -10.57 11.62 16.36
CA VAL A 551 -11.47 12.34 17.27
C VAL A 551 -10.64 13.11 18.29
N ASP A 552 -10.95 14.39 18.46
CA ASP A 552 -10.37 15.24 19.49
C ASP A 552 -10.94 14.83 20.86
N GLU A 553 -10.06 14.48 21.79
CA GLU A 553 -10.47 13.92 23.08
C GLU A 553 -11.23 14.95 23.95
N ALA A 554 -10.87 16.23 23.86
CA ALA A 554 -11.44 17.30 24.68
C ALA A 554 -12.86 17.68 24.22
N THR A 555 -13.07 17.74 22.91
CA THR A 555 -14.34 18.13 22.30
C THR A 555 -15.23 16.95 21.92
N LYS A 556 -14.68 15.71 21.91
CA LYS A 556 -15.38 14.48 21.49
C LYS A 556 -15.97 14.59 20.08
N SER A 557 -15.22 15.24 19.19
CA SER A 557 -15.61 15.50 17.82
C SER A 557 -14.47 15.21 16.84
N LEU A 558 -14.84 14.81 15.62
CA LEU A 558 -13.94 14.67 14.48
C LEU A 558 -13.91 16.00 13.71
N LYS A 559 -12.72 16.55 13.49
CA LYS A 559 -12.53 17.86 12.85
C LYS A 559 -11.91 17.72 11.47
N PHE A 560 -12.35 18.58 10.55
CA PHE A 560 -11.89 18.64 9.16
C PHE A 560 -11.23 20.00 8.87
N PRO A 561 -9.95 20.20 9.27
CA PRO A 561 -9.23 21.45 9.03
C PRO A 561 -8.85 21.63 7.55
N LEU A 562 -8.95 22.86 7.05
CA LEU A 562 -8.51 23.18 5.70
C LEU A 562 -6.97 23.21 5.60
N SER A 563 -6.45 22.53 4.60
CA SER A 563 -5.04 22.53 4.18
C SER A 563 -4.76 23.59 3.11
N ARG A 564 -5.77 24.06 2.38
CA ARG A 564 -5.75 25.26 1.54
C ARG A 564 -7.07 26.01 1.69
N PRO A 565 -7.16 27.33 1.44
CA PRO A 565 -8.41 28.05 1.64
C PRO A 565 -9.48 27.62 0.64
N CYS A 566 -10.74 27.77 1.03
CA CYS A 566 -11.92 27.53 0.21
C CYS A 566 -12.69 28.86 0.10
N ASP A 567 -12.88 29.37 -1.11
CA ASP A 567 -13.56 30.65 -1.33
C ASP A 567 -15.09 30.50 -1.21
N ALA A 568 -15.81 31.56 -0.80
CA ALA A 568 -17.28 31.50 -0.71
C ALA A 568 -17.91 31.12 -2.06
N GLY A 569 -18.79 30.11 -2.06
CA GLY A 569 -19.39 29.52 -3.25
C GLY A 569 -18.53 28.46 -3.95
N GLU A 570 -17.29 28.23 -3.53
CA GLU A 570 -16.44 27.13 -4.01
C GLU A 570 -16.87 25.80 -3.39
N GLN A 571 -16.76 24.71 -4.17
CA GLN A 571 -16.96 23.36 -3.64
C GLN A 571 -15.79 22.97 -2.73
N CYS A 572 -16.08 22.60 -1.50
CA CYS A 572 -15.09 22.10 -0.55
C CYS A 572 -14.82 20.61 -0.86
N PHE A 573 -13.54 20.25 -1.00
CA PHE A 573 -13.11 18.91 -1.41
C PHE A 573 -12.30 18.24 -0.32
N LEU A 574 -12.53 16.95 -0.14
CA LEU A 574 -11.81 16.08 0.78
C LEU A 574 -10.87 15.15 0.01
N SER A 575 -9.69 14.88 0.56
CA SER A 575 -8.88 13.78 0.05
C SER A 575 -9.49 12.42 0.42
N TYR A 576 -9.84 11.58 -0.56
CA TYR A 576 -10.18 10.18 -0.27
C TYR A 576 -8.93 9.31 -0.05
N GLY A 577 -7.81 9.70 -0.66
CA GLY A 577 -6.56 8.97 -0.53
C GLY A 577 -5.67 9.17 -1.74
N LYS A 578 -4.64 8.32 -1.85
CA LYS A 578 -3.67 8.29 -2.95
C LYS A 578 -4.08 7.18 -3.93
N HIS A 579 -5.23 7.33 -4.57
CA HIS A 579 -5.86 6.27 -5.35
C HIS A 579 -5.68 6.48 -6.86
N PRO A 580 -5.33 5.43 -7.62
CA PRO A 580 -5.38 5.47 -9.07
C PRO A 580 -6.83 5.53 -9.56
N GLY A 581 -7.02 5.97 -10.81
CA GLY A 581 -8.31 6.03 -11.48
C GLY A 581 -9.03 4.69 -11.51
N SER A 582 -8.31 3.56 -11.62
CA SER A 582 -8.90 2.22 -11.54
C SER A 582 -9.64 1.98 -10.22
N HIS A 583 -9.01 2.36 -9.11
CA HIS A 583 -9.60 2.25 -7.77
C HIS A 583 -10.79 3.19 -7.60
N LEU A 584 -10.67 4.44 -8.06
CA LEU A 584 -11.75 5.43 -7.98
C LEU A 584 -12.96 5.03 -8.83
N VAL A 585 -12.77 4.51 -10.04
CA VAL A 585 -13.85 3.98 -10.87
C VAL A 585 -14.51 2.77 -10.18
N THR A 586 -13.71 1.82 -9.69
CA THR A 586 -14.23 0.58 -9.10
C THR A 586 -15.07 0.83 -7.86
N PHE A 587 -14.58 1.63 -6.91
CA PHE A 587 -15.16 1.73 -5.57
C PHE A 587 -15.90 3.03 -5.30
N TYR A 588 -15.65 4.09 -6.07
CA TYR A 588 -16.28 5.40 -5.87
C TYR A 588 -17.12 5.86 -7.08
N GLY A 589 -16.88 5.31 -8.27
CA GLY A 589 -17.72 5.61 -9.42
C GLY A 589 -17.39 6.89 -10.19
N PHE A 590 -16.16 7.37 -10.12
CA PHE A 590 -15.77 8.58 -10.85
C PHE A 590 -14.29 8.56 -11.25
N LEU A 591 -13.93 9.43 -12.19
CA LEU A 591 -12.55 9.83 -12.45
C LEU A 591 -12.34 11.27 -11.98
N PRO A 592 -11.22 11.56 -11.31
CA PRO A 592 -10.94 12.91 -10.85
C PRO A 592 -10.74 13.86 -12.04
N ARG A 593 -11.07 15.14 -11.84
CA ARG A 593 -10.75 16.19 -12.81
C ARG A 593 -9.27 16.55 -12.71
N GLY A 594 -8.66 16.82 -13.86
CA GLY A 594 -7.23 17.10 -13.97
C GLY A 594 -6.41 15.81 -14.07
N ASP A 595 -5.09 15.97 -14.14
CA ASP A 595 -4.18 14.84 -14.25
C ASP A 595 -3.88 14.28 -12.85
N ASN A 596 -4.32 13.05 -12.59
CA ASN A 596 -4.08 12.37 -11.32
C ASN A 596 -2.67 11.75 -11.29
N PRO A 597 -1.78 12.18 -10.38
CA PRO A 597 -0.40 11.70 -10.34
C PRO A 597 -0.26 10.21 -9.98
N TYR A 598 -1.34 9.61 -9.47
CA TYR A 598 -1.41 8.20 -9.09
C TYR A 598 -1.86 7.28 -10.23
N ASP A 599 -2.20 7.82 -11.40
CA ASP A 599 -2.57 7.01 -12.57
C ASP A 599 -1.32 6.41 -13.23
N VAL A 600 -1.07 5.14 -12.93
CA VAL A 600 0.08 4.39 -13.43
C VAL A 600 -0.34 3.10 -14.13
N ILE A 601 0.48 2.66 -15.08
CA ILE A 601 0.38 1.36 -15.73
C ILE A 601 1.55 0.50 -15.21
N PRO A 602 1.27 -0.60 -14.49
CA PRO A 602 2.31 -1.53 -14.07
C PRO A 602 2.85 -2.31 -15.28
N LEU A 603 4.15 -2.58 -15.27
CA LEU A 603 4.86 -3.37 -16.27
C LEU A 603 5.60 -4.49 -15.56
N ASP A 604 5.22 -5.72 -15.83
CA ASP A 604 5.98 -6.89 -15.40
C ASP A 604 6.97 -7.28 -16.50
N LEU A 605 8.26 -7.06 -16.25
CA LEU A 605 9.33 -7.37 -17.19
C LEU A 605 10.05 -8.65 -16.75
N ASP A 606 10.12 -9.62 -17.66
CA ASP A 606 10.89 -10.85 -17.50
C ASP A 606 12.23 -10.72 -18.24
N THR A 607 13.34 -10.97 -17.54
CA THR A 607 14.65 -11.13 -18.16
C THR A 607 14.86 -12.60 -18.51
N SER A 608 14.53 -13.00 -19.73
CA SER A 608 14.91 -14.31 -20.26
C SER A 608 16.33 -14.24 -20.83
N GLU A 609 17.25 -15.05 -20.31
CA GLU A 609 18.59 -15.26 -20.89
C GLU A 609 18.55 -16.12 -22.18
N ASP A 610 17.55 -15.93 -23.05
CA ASP A 610 17.34 -16.77 -24.24
C ASP A 610 17.30 -15.91 -25.52
N ASP A 611 18.46 -15.37 -25.91
CA ASP A 611 18.88 -15.04 -27.30
C ASP A 611 20.33 -14.51 -27.22
N GLU A 612 21.40 -15.05 -27.82
CA GLU A 612 21.63 -16.08 -28.83
C GLU A 612 22.93 -16.88 -28.47
N GLY A 613 22.92 -18.19 -28.72
CA GLY A 613 24.09 -18.95 -29.18
C GLY A 613 25.32 -19.12 -28.27
N ILE A 614 25.26 -20.05 -27.30
CA ILE A 614 26.27 -21.11 -27.06
C ILE A 614 25.70 -22.07 -26.00
N ALA A 615 25.76 -23.37 -26.29
CA ALA A 615 25.22 -24.43 -25.47
C ALA A 615 25.80 -24.47 -24.04
N ALA A 616 24.99 -24.16 -23.02
CA ALA A 616 25.20 -24.63 -21.64
C ALA A 616 23.92 -24.56 -20.77
N GLN A 617 23.48 -25.74 -20.30
CA GLN A 617 22.74 -26.07 -19.06
C GLN A 617 21.48 -25.24 -18.66
N PRO A 618 20.33 -25.90 -18.38
CA PRO A 618 19.11 -25.23 -17.93
C PRO A 618 19.18 -24.93 -16.42
N SER A 619 19.61 -23.74 -16.05
CA SER A 619 19.36 -23.19 -14.70
C SER A 619 19.31 -21.67 -14.71
N ALA A 620 18.11 -21.09 -14.84
CA ALA A 620 17.90 -19.69 -14.51
C ALA A 620 16.51 -19.53 -13.90
N THR A 621 16.46 -19.03 -12.66
CA THR A 621 15.26 -18.47 -12.05
C THR A 621 15.03 -17.11 -12.69
N THR A 622 13.92 -16.94 -13.42
CA THR A 622 13.45 -15.64 -13.91
C THR A 622 13.18 -14.73 -12.72
N SER A 623 13.92 -13.62 -12.59
CA SER A 623 13.58 -12.57 -11.65
C SER A 623 12.59 -11.62 -12.33
N GLN A 624 11.31 -11.81 -12.07
CA GLN A 624 10.27 -10.89 -12.51
C GLN A 624 10.42 -9.58 -11.72
N THR A 625 10.63 -8.46 -12.43
CA THR A 625 10.70 -7.12 -11.83
C THR A 625 9.52 -6.27 -12.32
N THR A 626 8.72 -5.78 -11.38
CA THR A 626 7.59 -4.89 -11.68
C THR A 626 8.07 -3.44 -11.71
N HIS A 627 7.92 -2.80 -12.86
CA HIS A 627 8.12 -1.37 -13.08
C HIS A 627 6.77 -0.67 -13.32
N MET A 628 6.79 0.66 -13.41
CA MET A 628 5.58 1.45 -13.63
C MET A 628 5.85 2.53 -14.66
N VAL A 629 4.83 2.91 -15.42
CA VAL A 629 4.84 4.11 -16.26
C VAL A 629 3.63 4.98 -15.96
N ARG A 630 3.72 6.27 -16.31
CA ARG A 630 2.61 7.23 -16.21
C ARG A 630 2.65 8.19 -17.40
N GLY A 631 1.63 9.04 -17.52
CA GLY A 631 1.57 10.04 -18.58
C GLY A 631 2.82 10.93 -18.61
N THR A 632 3.46 11.08 -19.77
CA THR A 632 4.71 11.83 -19.90
C THR A 632 4.55 13.33 -19.62
N TRP A 633 3.32 13.85 -19.67
CA TRP A 633 2.97 15.22 -19.27
C TRP A 633 3.13 15.49 -17.77
N LEU A 634 3.24 14.44 -16.94
CA LEU A 634 3.58 14.53 -15.52
C LEU A 634 5.10 14.49 -15.27
N SER A 635 5.91 14.30 -16.31
CA SER A 635 7.36 14.38 -16.20
C SER A 635 7.82 15.83 -16.33
N THR A 636 8.70 16.25 -15.43
CA THR A 636 9.43 17.53 -15.54
C THR A 636 10.66 17.42 -16.43
N SER A 637 11.09 16.19 -16.75
CA SER A 637 12.20 15.88 -17.64
C SER A 637 11.66 15.22 -18.93
N GLY A 638 11.51 16.02 -19.99
CA GLY A 638 10.95 15.60 -21.29
C GLY A 638 11.99 15.39 -22.39
N GLY A 639 13.28 15.34 -22.07
CA GLY A 639 14.38 15.21 -23.02
C GLY A 639 15.38 14.16 -22.60
N PHE A 640 16.49 14.05 -23.32
CA PHE A 640 17.61 13.20 -22.92
C PHE A 640 18.02 13.53 -21.46
N PRO A 641 18.25 12.52 -20.59
CA PRO A 641 18.29 11.08 -20.84
C PRO A 641 17.01 10.31 -20.45
N THR A 642 15.93 11.00 -20.06
CA THR A 642 14.74 10.37 -19.45
C THR A 642 13.56 10.21 -20.40
N TYR A 643 13.45 11.02 -21.45
CA TYR A 643 12.38 10.89 -22.45
C TYR A 643 10.95 10.91 -21.88
N GLY A 644 10.75 11.56 -20.72
CA GLY A 644 9.47 11.55 -20.01
C GLY A 644 9.16 10.25 -19.26
N LEU A 645 10.11 9.32 -19.17
CA LEU A 645 9.99 8.01 -18.54
C LEU A 645 10.76 7.94 -17.20
N PRO A 646 10.37 7.03 -16.29
CA PRO A 646 11.02 6.91 -15.00
C PRO A 646 12.43 6.35 -15.11
N GLN A 647 13.38 7.01 -14.44
CA GLN A 647 14.79 6.62 -14.44
C GLN A 647 15.01 5.15 -14.01
N PRO A 648 14.34 4.60 -12.96
CA PRO A 648 14.52 3.20 -12.60
C PRO A 648 14.15 2.21 -13.72
N LEU A 649 13.14 2.52 -14.53
CA LEU A 649 12.78 1.70 -15.70
C LEU A 649 13.84 1.78 -16.78
N LEU A 650 14.33 2.98 -17.11
CA LEU A 650 15.35 3.18 -18.13
C LEU A 650 16.68 2.53 -17.73
N THR A 651 17.09 2.67 -16.47
CA THR A 651 18.28 1.98 -15.94
C THR A 651 18.14 0.47 -16.07
N HIS A 652 16.97 -0.08 -15.71
CA HIS A 652 16.70 -1.50 -15.87
C HIS A 652 16.77 -1.96 -17.33
N LEU A 653 16.14 -1.24 -18.26
CA LEU A 653 16.16 -1.59 -19.69
C LEU A 653 17.56 -1.47 -20.28
N ARG A 654 18.32 -0.42 -19.92
CA ARG A 654 19.73 -0.28 -20.36
C ARG A 654 20.58 -1.46 -19.88
N ALA A 655 20.45 -1.84 -18.61
CA ALA A 655 21.15 -2.99 -18.06
C ALA A 655 20.74 -4.31 -18.76
N ALA A 656 19.44 -4.52 -18.96
CA ALA A 656 18.91 -5.74 -19.59
C ALA A 656 19.32 -5.87 -21.07
N LEU A 657 19.48 -4.75 -21.78
CA LEU A 657 19.86 -4.72 -23.19
C LEU A 657 21.39 -4.65 -23.42
N GLY A 658 22.21 -4.80 -22.37
CA GLY A 658 23.67 -4.71 -22.47
C GLY A 658 24.18 -3.33 -22.92
N CYS A 659 23.40 -2.30 -22.65
CA CYS A 659 23.56 -0.92 -23.08
C CYS A 659 24.30 -0.07 -22.01
N GLU A 660 25.35 -0.63 -21.40
CA GLU A 660 26.14 0.03 -20.34
C GLU A 660 26.96 1.20 -20.93
N VAL A 661 26.92 2.36 -20.26
CA VAL A 661 27.72 3.55 -20.61
C VAL A 661 28.98 3.54 -19.76
N ASP A 662 30.05 2.94 -20.29
CA ASP A 662 31.37 2.99 -19.69
C ASP A 662 32.13 4.23 -20.19
N GLU A 663 32.55 5.09 -19.26
CA GLU A 663 33.28 6.36 -19.52
C GLU A 663 32.47 7.39 -20.36
N PRO A 664 32.93 8.65 -20.57
CA PRO A 664 32.21 9.55 -21.47
C PRO A 664 32.36 9.02 -22.90
N ALA A 665 31.51 8.05 -23.22
CA ALA A 665 31.36 7.49 -24.55
C ALA A 665 31.13 8.65 -25.52
N ALA A 666 31.64 8.51 -26.74
CA ALA A 666 31.36 9.50 -27.76
C ALA A 666 29.85 9.70 -27.82
N GLU A 667 29.38 10.94 -27.98
CA GLU A 667 27.96 11.28 -28.05
C GLU A 667 27.19 10.36 -29.02
N ALA A 668 27.87 9.79 -30.02
CA ALA A 668 27.35 8.78 -30.94
C ALA A 668 27.03 7.40 -30.32
N ASP A 669 27.82 6.88 -29.38
CA ASP A 669 27.63 5.55 -28.79
C ASP A 669 26.48 5.55 -27.75
N MET A 670 26.34 6.64 -26.98
CA MET A 670 25.18 6.85 -26.11
C MET A 670 23.87 6.94 -26.91
N LYS A 671 23.92 7.54 -28.10
CA LYS A 671 22.75 7.66 -28.99
C LYS A 671 22.30 6.31 -29.56
N GLU A 672 23.23 5.40 -29.89
CA GLU A 672 22.86 4.06 -30.40
C GLU A 672 22.30 3.17 -29.29
N SER A 673 22.87 3.22 -28.08
CA SER A 673 22.36 2.53 -26.89
C SER A 673 20.93 2.98 -26.54
N ASP A 674 20.69 4.28 -26.45
CA ASP A 674 19.36 4.81 -26.17
C ASP A 674 18.37 4.56 -27.31
N LYS A 675 18.83 4.46 -28.56
CA LYS A 675 17.99 4.04 -29.69
C LYS A 675 17.44 2.62 -29.48
N VAL A 676 18.26 1.66 -29.05
CA VAL A 676 17.79 0.28 -28.77
C VAL A 676 16.79 0.25 -27.62
N VAL A 677 17.00 1.05 -26.57
CA VAL A 677 16.05 1.20 -25.45
C VAL A 677 14.72 1.77 -25.94
N LEU A 678 14.75 2.85 -26.72
CA LEU A 678 13.54 3.49 -27.27
C LEU A 678 12.79 2.56 -28.21
N GLU A 679 13.49 1.83 -29.09
CA GLU A 679 12.89 0.81 -29.96
C GLU A 679 12.22 -0.31 -29.16
N THR A 680 12.85 -0.75 -28.06
CA THR A 680 12.29 -1.76 -27.15
C THR A 680 11.00 -1.25 -26.50
N ILE A 681 10.99 -0.01 -26.00
CA ILE A 681 9.80 0.60 -25.39
C ILE A 681 8.68 0.73 -26.43
N LEU A 682 9.00 1.16 -27.66
CA LEU A 682 8.02 1.23 -28.74
C LEU A 682 7.46 -0.15 -29.10
N SER A 683 8.28 -1.21 -29.04
CA SER A 683 7.82 -2.59 -29.29
C SER A 683 6.80 -3.08 -28.24
N ILE A 684 6.90 -2.58 -27.00
CA ILE A 684 5.97 -2.89 -25.90
C ILE A 684 4.70 -2.07 -26.03
N PHE A 685 4.82 -0.75 -26.19
CA PHE A 685 3.68 0.15 -26.08
C PHE A 685 2.89 0.36 -27.36
N SER A 686 3.46 0.10 -28.54
CA SER A 686 2.71 0.24 -29.81
C SER A 686 1.57 -0.79 -29.91
N PRO A 687 1.79 -2.10 -29.63
CA PRO A 687 0.70 -3.07 -29.58
C PRO A 687 -0.34 -2.76 -28.50
N MET A 688 0.09 -2.26 -27.33
CA MET A 688 -0.83 -1.81 -26.28
C MET A 688 -1.70 -0.65 -26.75
N LEU A 689 -1.12 0.31 -27.48
CA LEU A 689 -1.87 1.43 -28.04
C LEU A 689 -2.92 0.95 -29.04
N GLU A 690 -2.55 0.03 -29.94
CA GLU A 690 -3.45 -0.58 -30.91
C GLU A 690 -4.64 -1.29 -30.23
N ALA A 691 -4.39 -2.06 -29.18
CA ALA A 691 -5.43 -2.74 -28.40
C ALA A 691 -6.40 -1.76 -27.69
N LEU A 692 -5.94 -0.54 -27.40
CA LEU A 692 -6.75 0.50 -26.77
C LEU A 692 -7.49 1.39 -27.77
N LEU A 693 -7.22 1.29 -29.08
CA LEU A 693 -7.91 2.08 -30.10
C LEU A 693 -9.41 1.74 -30.15
N PRO A 694 -10.27 2.72 -30.46
CA PRO A 694 -11.69 2.46 -30.58
C PRO A 694 -11.96 1.70 -31.88
N GLU A 695 -12.82 0.69 -31.87
CA GLU A 695 -13.18 -0.05 -33.08
C GLU A 695 -13.90 0.85 -34.11
N GLN A 696 -14.65 1.85 -33.66
CA GLN A 696 -15.25 2.96 -34.43
C GLN A 696 -15.45 4.19 -33.53
N ASP A 697 -15.39 5.41 -34.08
CA ASP A 697 -15.92 6.61 -33.41
C ASP A 697 -17.43 6.41 -33.20
N ASP A 698 -17.87 6.13 -31.98
CA ASP A 698 -19.30 5.98 -31.67
C ASP A 698 -19.98 7.36 -31.65
N PRO A 699 -20.80 7.70 -32.67
CA PRO A 699 -21.48 9.00 -32.74
C PRO A 699 -22.51 9.18 -31.61
N ASN A 700 -22.82 8.14 -30.83
CA ASN A 700 -23.77 8.18 -29.71
C ASN A 700 -23.12 8.37 -28.33
N ARG A 701 -21.80 8.61 -28.24
CA ARG A 701 -21.09 8.73 -26.95
C ARG A 701 -21.68 9.78 -25.98
N GLU A 702 -22.25 10.86 -26.50
CA GLU A 702 -22.94 11.87 -25.66
C GLU A 702 -24.28 11.39 -25.09
N SER A 703 -24.91 10.41 -25.72
CA SER A 703 -26.18 9.80 -25.31
C SER A 703 -26.02 8.48 -24.53
N ALA A 704 -24.78 8.04 -24.31
CA ALA A 704 -24.47 6.81 -23.59
C ALA A 704 -24.87 6.90 -22.11
N SER A 705 -25.12 5.74 -21.50
CA SER A 705 -25.34 5.64 -20.05
C SER A 705 -24.09 6.06 -19.26
N TRP A 706 -24.28 6.43 -18.00
CA TRP A 706 -23.21 6.96 -17.15
C TRP A 706 -22.03 5.99 -17.00
N ASP A 707 -22.30 4.70 -16.92
CA ASP A 707 -21.32 3.63 -16.74
C ASP A 707 -20.50 3.40 -18.01
N VAL A 708 -21.14 3.38 -19.18
CA VAL A 708 -20.47 3.29 -20.49
C VAL A 708 -19.57 4.51 -20.71
N LYS A 709 -20.05 5.70 -20.33
CA LYS A 709 -19.26 6.93 -20.41
C LYS A 709 -18.03 6.85 -19.50
N LEU A 710 -18.21 6.49 -18.23
CA LEU A 710 -17.10 6.38 -17.27
C LEU A 710 -16.07 5.32 -17.68
N ALA A 711 -16.53 4.16 -18.15
CA ALA A 711 -15.68 3.11 -18.71
C ALA A 711 -14.86 3.62 -19.92
N SER A 712 -15.51 4.32 -20.84
CA SER A 712 -14.86 4.89 -22.02
C SER A 712 -13.84 5.97 -21.64
N ASP A 713 -14.18 6.84 -20.69
CA ASP A 713 -13.29 7.89 -20.20
C ASP A 713 -12.04 7.29 -19.51
N TYR A 714 -12.19 6.18 -18.77
CA TYR A 714 -11.05 5.44 -18.23
C TYR A 714 -10.18 4.81 -19.31
N LYS A 715 -10.78 4.17 -20.33
CA LYS A 715 -10.03 3.59 -21.44
C LYS A 715 -9.28 4.66 -22.24
N ASP A 716 -9.89 5.83 -22.43
CA ASP A 716 -9.24 6.98 -23.06
C ASP A 716 -8.09 7.54 -22.21
N LEU A 717 -8.21 7.55 -20.88
CA LEU A 717 -7.10 7.90 -19.99
C LEU A 717 -5.92 6.94 -20.17
N GLN A 718 -6.17 5.62 -20.19
CA GLN A 718 -5.13 4.62 -20.45
C GLN A 718 -4.49 4.83 -21.84
N ARG A 719 -5.33 5.08 -22.86
CA ARG A 719 -4.85 5.40 -24.21
C ARG A 719 -3.99 6.67 -24.22
N LYS A 720 -4.39 7.73 -23.51
CA LYS A 720 -3.65 8.99 -23.39
C LYS A 720 -2.26 8.73 -22.79
N ILE A 721 -2.17 7.95 -21.71
CA ILE A 721 -0.90 7.57 -21.08
C ILE A 721 0.00 6.85 -22.10
N VAL A 722 -0.48 5.75 -22.68
CA VAL A 722 0.29 4.94 -23.64
C VAL A 722 0.70 5.76 -24.87
N SER A 723 -0.22 6.54 -25.44
CA SER A 723 0.04 7.41 -26.58
C SER A 723 1.10 8.47 -26.27
N SER A 724 1.12 9.02 -25.05
CA SER A 724 2.11 10.02 -24.64
C SER A 724 3.52 9.43 -24.58
N ILE A 725 3.64 8.16 -24.16
CA ILE A 725 4.91 7.41 -24.13
C ILE A 725 5.38 7.14 -25.55
N VAL A 726 4.52 6.57 -26.40
CA VAL A 726 4.85 6.28 -27.82
C VAL A 726 5.29 7.56 -28.54
N THR A 727 4.58 8.66 -28.34
CA THR A 727 4.91 9.96 -28.96
C THR A 727 6.25 10.49 -28.47
N SER A 728 6.51 10.41 -27.16
CA SER A 728 7.78 10.86 -26.57
C SER A 728 8.96 10.05 -27.10
N CYS A 729 8.84 8.72 -27.11
CA CYS A 729 9.89 7.84 -27.60
C CYS A 729 10.14 7.97 -29.11
N THR A 730 9.07 8.12 -29.91
CA THR A 730 9.20 8.34 -31.37
C THR A 730 9.90 9.67 -31.65
N SER A 731 9.49 10.74 -30.96
CA SER A 731 10.10 12.07 -31.10
C SER A 731 11.57 12.05 -30.66
N ALA A 732 11.89 11.32 -29.59
CA ALA A 732 13.28 11.14 -29.15
C ALA A 732 14.11 10.43 -30.22
N LEU A 733 13.59 9.34 -30.80
CA LEU A 733 14.26 8.57 -31.85
C LEU A 733 14.51 9.40 -33.13
N GLU A 734 13.58 10.29 -33.52
CA GLU A 734 13.77 11.20 -34.66
C GLU A 734 14.86 12.26 -34.43
N ASN A 735 15.16 12.59 -33.18
CA ASN A 735 16.14 13.61 -32.79
C ASN A 735 17.53 13.05 -32.44
N LEU A 736 17.67 11.73 -32.30
CA LEU A 736 18.95 11.04 -32.10
C LEU A 736 19.73 10.99 -33.41
#